data_AF-L1M8V4-F1
#
_entry.id   AF-L1M8V4-F1
#
_cell.length_a   1.000
_cell.length_b   1.000
_cell.length_c   1.000
_cell.angle_alpha   90.00
_cell.angle_beta   90.00
_cell.angle_gamma   90.00
#
_symmetry.space_group_name_H-M   'P 1'
#
loop_
_entity.id
_entity.type
_entity.pdbx_description
1 polymer ?
#
loop_
_entity_poly.entity_id
_entity_poly.type
_entity_poly.pdbx_seq_one_letter_code
_entity_poly.pdbx_strand_id
1 'polypeptide(L)'
;MALPVVAQSPSDSSAPVEAYTLDLSQGRATTSQVRLLPAELKAGLKILVLTGTLSSDRNGDFRQIRDLCPNVEVLDLSAATCTEIPDNAFLGYRGLRKVVLPQGVKRIGRQAFFHCKNLQEIALPSTVTIVEDGAFNGCIALRQFDISRATLLRVGFAAFEGVPSAHLPQPTFDLWAKAATEKYSLIPYPAQLEVQKGKPLMVNKIGKIEAAPELANEAAHARRILRNRSGLNVLRGCAKVQLLLDATVQNAEGYELTANKKGIVIKGSTPAGVFYGLTTLEQLLTAQPQMLEPVKIVDAPRTRVRELMVDPVRTFIPFAELKRMVTEMARYKYNALHLHLVDDQAWRIEIKKYPRLVAESSMRPAMDDMLYTSRGFYTQDEMRELVDFAAQHHIMVIPEIEMPGHEVAAIHAYPQLTVGNKKVPVRTTSGVSNNLLNPASEFTYQFLFDVFDELAKVFPAPYVHLGGDEAGNPPLDDWTTDSACIALKEKLGITTRDRSENWKLQKYMFDRVIAHLRDKLGKTPMFWYETDFKEIQPGCITFAWRNGLTKTAIDAARANKAQIMLCPGEHCYFDYPMDRGDLPEVNWGMPVTSLKRVYDLDPAWGQGEEFERNYLFGVTGTLWSECMPQPERIYYQAFPRAMALAEVGWTPQAHRNYDHFLRRLQLVQADQLRRGYPSSSRYAGYDLLRKEVAPSISK
;
A
#
# COMPACT_ATOMS: atom_id res chain seq x y z
N MET A 1 11.32 -14.28 -42.49
CA MET A 1 12.44 -13.84 -43.34
C MET A 1 13.23 -12.79 -42.57
N ALA A 2 14.53 -13.04 -42.39
CA ALA A 2 15.63 -12.24 -41.79
C ALA A 2 15.56 -11.84 -40.29
N LEU A 3 16.60 -11.99 -39.42
CA LEU A 3 17.89 -12.73 -39.30
C LEU A 3 18.50 -12.37 -37.88
N PRO A 4 19.70 -12.84 -37.44
CA PRO A 4 19.98 -13.46 -36.13
C PRO A 4 20.68 -12.54 -35.09
N VAL A 5 20.81 -12.98 -33.83
CA VAL A 5 21.75 -12.38 -32.85
C VAL A 5 22.95 -13.32 -32.67
N VAL A 6 24.09 -12.91 -33.21
CA VAL A 6 25.42 -13.44 -32.92
C VAL A 6 26.02 -12.59 -31.79
N ALA A 7 26.42 -13.21 -30.69
CA ALA A 7 27.31 -12.58 -29.73
C ALA A 7 28.77 -12.88 -30.14
N GLN A 8 29.54 -11.86 -30.50
CA GLN A 8 31.00 -11.93 -30.54
C GLN A 8 31.55 -11.47 -29.19
N SER A 9 32.36 -12.32 -28.58
CA SER A 9 33.24 -11.98 -27.46
C SER A 9 34.54 -11.34 -27.97
N PRO A 10 35.25 -10.57 -27.12
CA PRO A 10 36.70 -10.58 -27.13
C PRO A 10 37.23 -11.43 -25.97
N SER A 11 38.22 -12.25 -26.32
CA SER A 11 39.16 -12.99 -25.49
C SER A 11 39.59 -12.28 -24.20
N ASP A 12 39.48 -12.91 -23.02
CA ASP A 12 40.59 -13.64 -22.40
C ASP A 12 40.20 -14.43 -21.12
N SER A 13 40.89 -15.56 -20.96
CA SER A 13 41.05 -16.57 -19.89
C SER A 13 40.09 -16.77 -18.66
N SER A 14 39.52 -17.98 -18.65
CA SER A 14 39.50 -18.97 -17.55
C SER A 14 38.48 -18.91 -16.39
N ALA A 15 37.26 -19.40 -16.67
CA ALA A 15 36.50 -20.31 -15.79
C ALA A 15 35.55 -21.17 -16.65
N PRO A 16 35.28 -22.46 -16.31
CA PRO A 16 34.45 -23.31 -17.14
C PRO A 16 32.98 -22.90 -17.01
N VAL A 17 32.49 -22.14 -17.99
CA VAL A 17 31.06 -21.88 -18.19
C VAL A 17 30.49 -23.11 -18.87
N GLU A 18 29.83 -23.99 -18.12
CA GLU A 18 28.87 -24.91 -18.71
C GLU A 18 27.87 -24.09 -19.53
N ALA A 19 27.87 -24.35 -20.84
CA ALA A 19 27.16 -23.59 -21.84
C ALA A 19 25.65 -23.66 -21.60
N TYR A 20 25.04 -22.54 -21.20
CA TYR A 20 23.60 -22.34 -21.23
C TYR A 20 23.13 -22.16 -22.68
N THR A 21 23.11 -23.24 -23.46
CA THR A 21 22.50 -23.23 -24.79
C THR A 21 21.00 -23.53 -24.63
N LEU A 22 20.24 -22.54 -24.14
CA LEU A 22 18.80 -22.54 -24.41
C LEU A 22 18.64 -22.22 -25.89
N ASP A 23 18.28 -23.23 -26.68
CA ASP A 23 17.94 -23.04 -28.08
C ASP A 23 16.62 -22.26 -28.21
N LEU A 24 16.71 -20.93 -28.06
CA LEU A 24 15.61 -20.01 -28.34
C LEU A 24 15.26 -19.98 -29.83
N SER A 25 15.99 -20.69 -30.72
CA SER A 25 15.62 -20.76 -32.14
C SER A 25 14.29 -21.47 -32.38
N GLN A 26 13.81 -22.28 -31.41
CA GLN A 26 12.47 -22.88 -31.43
C GLN A 26 11.46 -22.20 -30.48
N GLY A 27 11.89 -21.21 -29.68
CA GLY A 27 11.03 -20.43 -28.80
C GLY A 27 10.42 -21.15 -27.59
N ARG A 28 10.78 -22.41 -27.30
CA ARG A 28 10.18 -23.26 -26.25
C ARG A 28 11.10 -23.44 -25.04
N ALA A 29 10.57 -23.27 -23.81
CA ALA A 29 11.32 -23.50 -22.57
C ALA A 29 10.44 -24.05 -21.44
N THR A 30 11.03 -24.73 -20.46
CA THR A 30 10.43 -24.98 -19.14
C THR A 30 10.69 -23.80 -18.20
N THR A 31 9.93 -23.67 -17.12
CA THR A 31 10.19 -22.60 -16.12
C THR A 31 11.55 -22.72 -15.45
N SER A 32 12.01 -23.95 -15.15
CA SER A 32 13.36 -24.20 -14.64
C SER A 32 14.45 -23.67 -15.58
N GLN A 33 14.27 -23.85 -16.89
CA GLN A 33 15.18 -23.32 -17.90
C GLN A 33 15.15 -21.79 -17.95
N VAL A 34 13.95 -21.17 -17.90
CA VAL A 34 13.81 -19.71 -17.86
C VAL A 34 14.49 -19.11 -16.62
N ARG A 35 14.41 -19.78 -15.46
CA ARG A 35 15.10 -19.34 -14.24
C ARG A 35 16.62 -19.26 -14.39
N LEU A 36 17.20 -20.15 -15.17
CA LEU A 36 18.65 -20.22 -15.41
C LEU A 36 19.16 -19.19 -16.42
N LEU A 37 18.26 -18.49 -17.14
CA LEU A 37 18.68 -17.46 -18.08
C LEU A 37 19.36 -16.28 -17.37
N PRO A 38 20.42 -15.71 -17.97
CA PRO A 38 20.97 -14.41 -17.57
C PRO A 38 19.92 -13.31 -17.50
N ALA A 39 20.16 -12.33 -16.64
CA ALA A 39 19.25 -11.22 -16.38
C ALA A 39 18.89 -10.43 -17.63
N GLU A 40 19.89 -10.16 -18.45
CA GLU A 40 19.79 -9.35 -19.67
C GLU A 40 18.91 -10.04 -20.71
N LEU A 41 18.99 -11.38 -20.80
CA LEU A 41 18.13 -12.16 -21.68
C LEU A 41 16.69 -12.15 -21.20
N LYS A 42 16.44 -12.36 -19.90
CA LYS A 42 15.09 -12.31 -19.31
C LYS A 42 14.41 -10.96 -19.55
N ALA A 43 15.14 -9.86 -19.37
CA ALA A 43 14.64 -8.52 -19.63
C ALA A 43 14.33 -8.28 -21.12
N GLY A 44 15.04 -8.95 -22.05
CA GLY A 44 14.82 -8.84 -23.48
C GLY A 44 13.69 -9.70 -24.05
N LEU A 45 13.15 -10.67 -23.30
CA LEU A 45 12.13 -11.59 -23.80
C LEU A 45 10.81 -10.88 -24.09
N LYS A 46 10.39 -10.96 -25.36
CA LYS A 46 9.08 -10.45 -25.84
C LYS A 46 8.06 -11.55 -26.10
N ILE A 47 8.53 -12.72 -26.52
CA ILE A 47 7.71 -13.89 -26.81
C ILE A 47 8.28 -15.04 -25.99
N LEU A 48 7.42 -15.76 -25.28
CA LEU A 48 7.79 -16.92 -24.49
C LEU A 48 6.81 -18.05 -24.76
N VAL A 49 7.29 -19.19 -25.27
CA VAL A 49 6.51 -20.44 -25.35
C VAL A 49 6.96 -21.34 -24.21
N LEU A 50 6.04 -21.73 -23.33
CA LEU A 50 6.33 -22.65 -22.24
C LEU A 50 5.82 -24.06 -22.53
N THR A 51 6.61 -25.03 -22.12
CA THR A 51 6.31 -26.46 -22.23
C THR A 51 6.41 -27.15 -20.88
N GLY A 52 5.99 -28.41 -20.83
CA GLY A 52 6.01 -29.21 -19.60
C GLY A 52 4.83 -28.91 -18.68
N THR A 53 4.87 -29.46 -17.48
CA THR A 53 3.78 -29.33 -16.50
C THR A 53 3.99 -28.10 -15.64
N LEU A 54 3.04 -27.16 -15.70
CA LEU A 54 3.09 -25.94 -14.90
C LEU A 54 2.40 -26.17 -13.56
N SER A 55 3.11 -25.86 -12.49
CA SER A 55 2.57 -25.89 -11.13
C SER A 55 1.74 -24.65 -10.85
N SER A 56 0.53 -24.87 -10.30
CA SER A 56 -0.30 -23.83 -9.69
C SER A 56 -0.16 -23.76 -8.17
N ASP A 57 0.63 -24.66 -7.57
CA ASP A 57 0.87 -24.68 -6.12
C ASP A 57 1.78 -23.51 -5.70
N ARG A 58 1.34 -22.77 -4.67
CA ARG A 58 2.06 -21.61 -4.10
C ARG A 58 2.53 -20.61 -5.17
N ASN A 59 3.79 -20.17 -5.10
CA ASN A 59 4.47 -19.36 -6.11
C ASN A 59 4.70 -20.15 -7.40
N GLY A 60 3.62 -20.69 -7.94
CA GLY A 60 3.59 -21.48 -9.15
C GLY A 60 4.23 -20.75 -10.32
N ASP A 61 4.56 -21.52 -11.33
CA ASP A 61 5.32 -21.11 -12.51
C ASP A 61 4.86 -19.75 -13.09
N PHE A 62 3.55 -19.51 -13.07
CA PHE A 62 2.89 -18.25 -13.47
C PHE A 62 3.45 -16.99 -12.81
N ARG A 63 3.60 -16.97 -11.48
CA ARG A 63 4.09 -15.78 -10.76
C ARG A 63 5.55 -15.51 -11.08
N GLN A 64 6.35 -16.57 -11.17
CA GLN A 64 7.77 -16.43 -11.53
C GLN A 64 7.94 -15.87 -12.93
N ILE A 65 7.10 -16.28 -13.88
CA ILE A 65 7.11 -15.70 -15.23
C ILE A 65 6.77 -14.21 -15.17
N ARG A 66 5.74 -13.84 -14.39
CA ARG A 66 5.38 -12.44 -14.15
C ARG A 66 6.55 -11.61 -13.60
N ASP A 67 7.26 -12.15 -12.61
CA ASP A 67 8.25 -11.40 -11.85
C ASP A 67 9.64 -11.40 -12.52
N LEU A 68 10.03 -12.51 -13.18
CA LEU A 68 11.35 -12.67 -13.80
C LEU A 68 11.42 -12.18 -15.24
N CYS A 69 10.30 -12.21 -15.98
CA CYS A 69 10.28 -11.89 -17.41
C CYS A 69 9.36 -10.69 -17.68
N PRO A 70 9.58 -9.50 -17.09
CA PRO A 70 8.59 -8.42 -17.01
C PRO A 70 8.15 -7.83 -18.36
N ASN A 71 8.90 -8.12 -19.44
CA ASN A 71 8.70 -7.55 -20.77
C ASN A 71 8.04 -8.50 -21.77
N VAL A 72 7.65 -9.72 -21.36
CA VAL A 72 6.93 -10.66 -22.24
C VAL A 72 5.58 -10.05 -22.67
N GLU A 73 5.36 -10.02 -23.97
CA GLU A 73 4.15 -9.52 -24.62
C GLU A 73 3.25 -10.66 -25.12
N VAL A 74 3.86 -11.77 -25.57
CA VAL A 74 3.14 -12.97 -26.00
C VAL A 74 3.59 -14.16 -25.17
N LEU A 75 2.67 -14.73 -24.41
CA LEU A 75 2.87 -15.96 -23.65
C LEU A 75 2.08 -17.10 -24.27
N ASP A 76 2.77 -18.08 -24.83
CA ASP A 76 2.16 -19.27 -25.40
C ASP A 76 2.35 -20.47 -24.46
N LEU A 77 1.25 -20.95 -23.88
CA LEU A 77 1.22 -22.11 -23.00
C LEU A 77 0.53 -23.31 -23.68
N SER A 78 0.30 -23.28 -24.99
CA SER A 78 -0.41 -24.35 -25.72
C SER A 78 0.30 -25.70 -25.64
N ALA A 79 1.62 -25.71 -25.46
CA ALA A 79 2.45 -26.89 -25.31
C ALA A 79 2.75 -27.26 -23.84
N ALA A 80 2.16 -26.52 -22.89
CA ALA A 80 2.24 -26.82 -21.46
C ALA A 80 1.03 -27.62 -21.00
N THR A 81 1.12 -28.21 -19.81
CA THR A 81 0.00 -28.85 -19.12
C THR A 81 -0.25 -28.22 -17.75
N CYS A 82 -1.47 -27.76 -17.51
CA CYS A 82 -1.97 -27.42 -16.18
C CYS A 82 -3.50 -27.57 -16.14
N THR A 83 -4.04 -27.74 -14.94
CA THR A 83 -5.49 -27.85 -14.71
C THR A 83 -6.14 -26.53 -14.36
N GLU A 84 -5.35 -25.50 -14.04
CA GLU A 84 -5.84 -24.17 -13.68
C GLU A 84 -4.81 -23.07 -13.97
N ILE A 85 -5.31 -21.85 -14.14
CA ILE A 85 -4.53 -20.63 -13.99
C ILE A 85 -4.75 -20.15 -12.55
N PRO A 86 -3.71 -20.08 -11.70
CA PRO A 86 -3.89 -19.79 -10.27
C PRO A 86 -4.34 -18.35 -10.00
N ASP A 87 -4.83 -18.11 -8.78
CA ASP A 87 -5.16 -16.77 -8.30
C ASP A 87 -3.94 -15.84 -8.44
N ASN A 88 -4.17 -14.61 -8.91
CA ASN A 88 -3.16 -13.57 -9.11
C ASN A 88 -2.01 -13.92 -10.08
N ALA A 89 -2.15 -14.96 -10.91
CA ALA A 89 -1.12 -15.45 -11.84
C ALA A 89 -0.33 -14.34 -12.54
N PHE A 90 -1.05 -13.38 -13.14
CA PHE A 90 -0.50 -12.24 -13.88
C PHE A 90 -1.09 -10.91 -13.39
N LEU A 91 -1.43 -10.80 -12.10
CA LEU A 91 -1.96 -9.57 -11.49
C LEU A 91 -1.11 -8.34 -11.87
N GLY A 92 -1.74 -7.36 -12.52
CA GLY A 92 -1.12 -6.09 -12.92
C GLY A 92 -0.04 -6.22 -13.99
N TYR A 93 0.10 -7.36 -14.67
CA TYR A 93 1.14 -7.56 -15.66
C TYR A 93 0.94 -6.58 -16.83
N ARG A 94 1.88 -5.64 -17.01
CA ARG A 94 1.78 -4.57 -18.01
C ARG A 94 2.30 -4.93 -19.41
N GLY A 95 3.27 -5.82 -19.55
CA GLY A 95 3.80 -6.18 -20.87
C GLY A 95 2.85 -7.06 -21.71
N LEU A 96 1.99 -7.86 -21.06
CA LEU A 96 1.24 -8.94 -21.68
C LEU A 96 0.15 -8.41 -22.64
N ARG A 97 0.24 -8.82 -23.90
CA ARG A 97 -0.70 -8.51 -24.98
C ARG A 97 -1.51 -9.71 -25.44
N LYS A 98 -0.91 -10.90 -25.42
CA LYS A 98 -1.56 -12.15 -25.84
C LYS A 98 -1.19 -13.30 -24.93
N VAL A 99 -2.18 -14.13 -24.61
CA VAL A 99 -1.98 -15.39 -23.91
C VAL A 99 -2.67 -16.53 -24.64
N VAL A 100 -1.93 -17.59 -24.93
CA VAL A 100 -2.50 -18.86 -25.41
C VAL A 100 -2.54 -19.83 -24.23
N LEU A 101 -3.74 -20.23 -23.80
CA LEU A 101 -3.92 -21.09 -22.63
C LEU A 101 -3.71 -22.58 -22.97
N PRO A 102 -3.26 -23.41 -22.01
CA PRO A 102 -3.23 -24.86 -22.17
C PRO A 102 -4.64 -25.44 -22.36
N GLN A 103 -4.79 -26.47 -23.20
CA GLN A 103 -6.11 -27.07 -23.48
C GLN A 103 -6.73 -27.80 -22.26
N GLY A 104 -5.94 -28.11 -21.23
CA GLY A 104 -6.37 -28.80 -20.01
C GLY A 104 -6.93 -27.90 -18.90
N VAL A 105 -6.92 -26.57 -19.08
CA VAL A 105 -7.33 -25.61 -18.04
C VAL A 105 -8.82 -25.72 -17.75
N LYS A 106 -9.18 -25.98 -16.50
CA LYS A 106 -10.57 -26.04 -16.02
C LYS A 106 -11.01 -24.78 -15.28
N ARG A 107 -10.08 -24.08 -14.63
CA ARG A 107 -10.34 -22.92 -13.77
C ARG A 107 -9.42 -21.75 -14.10
N ILE A 108 -9.98 -20.54 -14.13
CA ILE A 108 -9.23 -19.29 -14.12
C ILE A 108 -9.41 -18.63 -12.75
N GLY A 109 -8.32 -18.53 -12.01
CA GLY A 109 -8.27 -18.10 -10.63
C GLY A 109 -8.67 -16.64 -10.39
N ARG A 110 -8.91 -16.31 -9.12
CA ARG A 110 -9.33 -14.97 -8.71
C ARG A 110 -8.24 -13.98 -9.11
N GLN A 111 -8.61 -12.89 -9.76
CA GLN A 111 -7.70 -11.84 -10.20
C GLN A 111 -6.53 -12.31 -11.10
N ALA A 112 -6.65 -13.46 -11.76
CA ALA A 112 -5.57 -14.05 -12.55
C ALA A 112 -4.95 -13.10 -13.59
N PHE A 113 -5.76 -12.26 -14.24
CA PHE A 113 -5.36 -11.23 -15.21
C PHE A 113 -5.83 -9.83 -14.80
N PHE A 114 -6.08 -9.60 -13.51
CA PHE A 114 -6.60 -8.33 -13.02
C PHE A 114 -5.66 -7.17 -13.41
N HIS A 115 -6.21 -6.13 -14.03
CA HIS A 115 -5.46 -4.97 -14.52
C HIS A 115 -4.32 -5.29 -15.49
N CYS A 116 -4.41 -6.39 -16.26
CA CYS A 116 -3.60 -6.59 -17.45
C CYS A 116 -4.06 -5.63 -18.57
N LYS A 117 -3.80 -4.33 -18.38
CA LYS A 117 -4.37 -3.23 -19.20
C LYS A 117 -3.98 -3.30 -20.68
N ASN A 118 -2.92 -4.04 -21.02
CA ASN A 118 -2.43 -4.20 -22.40
C ASN A 118 -2.85 -5.54 -23.04
N LEU A 119 -3.53 -6.42 -22.31
CA LEU A 119 -4.00 -7.71 -22.84
C LEU A 119 -5.07 -7.46 -23.90
N GLN A 120 -4.84 -7.95 -25.11
CA GLN A 120 -5.67 -7.71 -26.30
C GLN A 120 -6.38 -8.98 -26.78
N GLU A 121 -5.70 -10.13 -26.66
CA GLU A 121 -6.18 -11.41 -27.17
C GLU A 121 -6.04 -12.52 -26.13
N ILE A 122 -7.14 -13.21 -25.85
CA ILE A 122 -7.17 -14.47 -25.11
C ILE A 122 -8.37 -15.31 -25.53
N ALA A 123 -8.17 -16.62 -25.69
CA ALA A 123 -9.25 -17.57 -25.96
C ALA A 123 -9.36 -18.55 -24.79
N LEU A 124 -10.57 -18.78 -24.30
CA LEU A 124 -10.83 -19.78 -23.27
C LEU A 124 -11.01 -21.17 -23.90
N PRO A 125 -10.19 -22.17 -23.50
CA PRO A 125 -10.40 -23.56 -23.91
C PRO A 125 -11.79 -24.07 -23.54
N SER A 126 -12.29 -25.07 -24.28
CA SER A 126 -13.61 -25.66 -24.00
C SER A 126 -13.72 -26.36 -22.65
N THR A 127 -12.58 -26.69 -22.05
CA THR A 127 -12.45 -27.32 -20.74
C THR A 127 -12.65 -26.35 -19.58
N VAL A 128 -12.61 -25.02 -19.82
CA VAL A 128 -12.83 -24.03 -18.77
C VAL A 128 -14.30 -24.01 -18.36
N THR A 129 -14.54 -24.27 -17.08
CA THR A 129 -15.88 -24.26 -16.47
C THR A 129 -16.04 -23.20 -15.38
N ILE A 130 -14.94 -22.65 -14.88
CA ILE A 130 -14.94 -21.67 -13.77
C ILE A 130 -14.05 -20.47 -14.12
N VAL A 131 -14.63 -19.27 -14.02
CA VAL A 131 -13.90 -18.01 -13.99
C VAL A 131 -14.22 -17.31 -12.66
N GLU A 132 -13.21 -17.08 -11.83
CA GLU A 132 -13.39 -16.54 -10.47
C GLU A 132 -13.49 -15.00 -10.44
N ASP A 133 -13.70 -14.44 -9.24
CA ASP A 133 -13.93 -13.01 -9.05
C ASP A 133 -12.79 -12.16 -9.63
N GLY A 134 -13.14 -11.09 -10.33
CA GLY A 134 -12.20 -10.14 -10.90
C GLY A 134 -11.14 -10.73 -11.85
N ALA A 135 -11.30 -11.96 -12.36
CA ALA A 135 -10.27 -12.64 -13.14
C ALA A 135 -9.72 -11.80 -14.31
N PHE A 136 -10.55 -11.01 -14.99
CA PHE A 136 -10.22 -10.11 -16.09
C PHE A 136 -10.61 -8.65 -15.81
N ASN A 137 -10.86 -8.29 -14.55
CA ASN A 137 -11.27 -6.94 -14.19
C ASN A 137 -10.18 -5.93 -14.55
N GLY A 138 -10.56 -4.86 -15.27
CA GLY A 138 -9.64 -3.83 -15.73
C GLY A 138 -8.80 -4.22 -16.95
N CYS A 139 -9.10 -5.33 -17.64
CA CYS A 139 -8.51 -5.68 -18.94
C CYS A 139 -9.11 -4.81 -20.07
N ILE A 140 -8.88 -3.50 -19.99
CA ILE A 140 -9.51 -2.48 -20.84
C ILE A 140 -9.12 -2.54 -22.33
N ALA A 141 -8.06 -3.27 -22.69
CA ALA A 141 -7.63 -3.45 -24.07
C ALA A 141 -8.12 -4.76 -24.71
N LEU A 142 -8.83 -5.62 -23.97
CA LEU A 142 -9.16 -6.97 -24.38
C LEU A 142 -10.32 -6.97 -25.39
N ARG A 143 -9.98 -7.01 -26.69
CA ARG A 143 -10.94 -6.94 -27.82
C ARG A 143 -11.23 -8.30 -28.46
N GLN A 144 -10.24 -9.20 -28.46
CA GLN A 144 -10.37 -10.55 -28.99
C GLN A 144 -10.50 -11.52 -27.82
N PHE A 145 -11.71 -11.63 -27.29
CA PHE A 145 -12.03 -12.53 -26.19
C PHE A 145 -12.98 -13.64 -26.65
N ASP A 146 -12.43 -14.80 -27.02
CA ASP A 146 -13.23 -15.96 -27.41
C ASP A 146 -13.57 -16.81 -26.18
N ILE A 147 -14.83 -16.74 -25.76
CA ILE A 147 -15.41 -17.56 -24.70
C ILE A 147 -16.38 -18.61 -25.25
N SER A 148 -16.68 -18.58 -26.55
CA SER A 148 -17.77 -19.34 -27.18
C SER A 148 -17.64 -20.86 -27.04
N ARG A 149 -16.41 -21.34 -26.83
CA ARG A 149 -16.09 -22.75 -26.67
C ARG A 149 -16.23 -23.24 -25.23
N ALA A 150 -16.17 -22.35 -24.25
CA ALA A 150 -16.20 -22.68 -22.83
C ALA A 150 -17.64 -22.81 -22.32
N THR A 151 -17.92 -23.86 -21.55
CA THR A 151 -19.21 -24.03 -20.86
C THR A 151 -19.05 -23.61 -19.40
N LEU A 152 -19.22 -22.31 -19.14
CA LEU A 152 -19.02 -21.77 -17.79
C LEU A 152 -20.18 -22.17 -16.86
N LEU A 153 -19.84 -22.95 -15.84
CA LEU A 153 -20.72 -23.31 -14.73
C LEU A 153 -20.70 -22.24 -13.64
N ARG A 154 -19.58 -21.52 -13.50
CA ARG A 154 -19.44 -20.43 -12.53
C ARG A 154 -18.70 -19.22 -13.11
N VAL A 155 -19.30 -18.05 -12.93
CA VAL A 155 -18.70 -16.74 -13.20
C VAL A 155 -18.71 -15.90 -11.94
N GLY A 156 -17.52 -15.54 -11.47
CA GLY A 156 -17.31 -14.74 -10.27
C GLY A 156 -17.74 -13.28 -10.41
N PHE A 157 -17.85 -12.62 -9.27
CA PHE A 157 -18.21 -11.22 -9.19
C PHE A 157 -17.17 -10.32 -9.83
N ALA A 158 -17.63 -9.31 -10.59
CA ALA A 158 -16.78 -8.39 -11.34
C ALA A 158 -15.72 -9.08 -12.23
N ALA A 159 -15.91 -10.36 -12.60
CA ALA A 159 -14.93 -11.14 -13.36
C ALA A 159 -14.48 -10.46 -14.67
N PHE A 160 -15.40 -9.73 -15.31
CA PHE A 160 -15.17 -9.05 -16.58
C PHE A 160 -15.44 -7.53 -16.51
N GLU A 161 -15.41 -6.94 -15.31
CA GLU A 161 -15.64 -5.49 -15.14
C GLU A 161 -14.59 -4.70 -15.95
N GLY A 162 -15.04 -3.78 -16.81
CA GLY A 162 -14.15 -3.00 -17.68
C GLY A 162 -13.62 -3.73 -18.93
N VAL A 163 -14.07 -4.96 -19.22
CA VAL A 163 -13.71 -5.68 -20.46
C VAL A 163 -14.57 -5.20 -21.62
N PRO A 164 -13.98 -4.72 -22.74
CA PRO A 164 -14.73 -4.15 -23.87
C PRO A 164 -15.18 -5.25 -24.87
N SER A 165 -15.87 -6.29 -24.39
CA SER A 165 -16.38 -7.38 -25.23
C SER A 165 -17.92 -7.40 -25.24
N ALA A 166 -18.50 -7.51 -26.43
CA ALA A 166 -19.94 -7.72 -26.59
C ALA A 166 -20.26 -9.18 -26.27
N HIS A 167 -21.21 -9.42 -25.34
CA HIS A 167 -21.67 -10.75 -24.90
C HIS A 167 -20.79 -11.47 -23.86
N LEU A 168 -20.40 -10.73 -22.81
CA LEU A 168 -19.82 -11.35 -21.62
C LEU A 168 -20.88 -12.12 -20.82
N PRO A 169 -20.52 -13.27 -20.23
CA PRO A 169 -21.44 -14.04 -19.40
C PRO A 169 -21.77 -13.24 -18.14
N GLN A 170 -23.01 -13.36 -17.67
CA GLN A 170 -23.42 -12.73 -16.42
C GLN A 170 -22.81 -13.48 -15.22
N PRO A 171 -22.43 -12.77 -14.14
CA PRO A 171 -22.00 -13.40 -12.91
C PRO A 171 -23.07 -14.38 -12.40
N THR A 172 -22.65 -15.58 -12.02
CA THR A 172 -23.53 -16.64 -11.50
C THR A 172 -23.44 -16.74 -9.97
N PHE A 173 -22.91 -15.72 -9.30
CA PHE A 173 -22.56 -15.75 -7.87
C PHE A 173 -23.58 -15.02 -6.98
N ASP A 174 -23.97 -15.67 -5.87
CA ASP A 174 -24.98 -15.28 -4.88
C ASP A 174 -24.60 -14.12 -3.94
N LEU A 175 -23.58 -13.28 -4.24
CA LEU A 175 -23.20 -12.16 -3.36
C LEU A 175 -24.36 -11.17 -3.17
N TRP A 176 -25.20 -11.03 -4.18
CA TRP A 176 -26.41 -10.23 -4.12
C TRP A 176 -27.43 -10.80 -3.11
N ALA A 177 -27.44 -12.11 -2.88
CA ALA A 177 -28.28 -12.75 -1.86
C ALA A 177 -27.75 -12.50 -0.44
N LYS A 178 -26.42 -12.43 -0.24
CA LYS A 178 -25.81 -12.06 1.05
C LYS A 178 -25.92 -10.56 1.38
N ALA A 179 -25.89 -9.69 0.38
CA ALA A 179 -26.16 -8.25 0.58
C ALA A 179 -27.53 -7.98 1.22
N ALA A 180 -28.49 -8.91 1.06
CA ALA A 180 -29.82 -8.81 1.66
C ALA A 180 -29.85 -9.08 3.19
N THR A 181 -28.88 -9.83 3.74
CA THR A 181 -28.86 -10.23 5.16
C THR A 181 -27.91 -9.40 6.02
N GLU A 182 -26.80 -8.89 5.45
CA GLU A 182 -25.83 -8.03 6.16
C GLU A 182 -25.95 -6.56 5.76
N LYS A 183 -27.03 -5.92 6.20
CA LYS A 183 -27.40 -4.54 5.82
C LYS A 183 -26.44 -3.45 6.31
N TYR A 184 -25.55 -3.76 7.25
CA TYR A 184 -24.62 -2.83 7.91
C TYR A 184 -23.16 -3.31 7.79
N SER A 185 -22.71 -3.60 6.57
CA SER A 185 -21.30 -3.91 6.25
C SER A 185 -20.41 -2.67 6.29
N LEU A 186 -20.25 -2.09 7.49
CA LEU A 186 -19.46 -0.89 7.75
C LEU A 186 -18.08 -1.25 8.25
N ILE A 187 -17.00 -0.88 7.59
CA ILE A 187 -15.62 -0.94 8.12
C ILE A 187 -14.98 0.45 8.05
N PRO A 188 -14.49 1.01 9.17
CA PRO A 188 -14.55 0.49 10.55
C PRO A 188 -15.99 0.45 11.09
N TYR A 189 -16.25 -0.42 12.07
CA TYR A 189 -17.53 -0.46 12.78
C TYR A 189 -17.71 0.79 13.66
N PRO A 190 -18.86 1.47 13.64
CA PRO A 190 -19.06 2.68 14.43
C PRO A 190 -19.12 2.37 15.93
N ALA A 191 -18.77 3.36 16.76
CA ALA A 191 -18.89 3.26 18.21
C ALA A 191 -20.34 3.01 18.67
N GLN A 192 -21.32 3.65 18.02
CA GLN A 192 -22.74 3.42 18.28
C GLN A 192 -23.55 3.35 16.98
N LEU A 193 -24.37 2.31 16.86
CA LEU A 193 -25.34 2.12 15.77
C LEU A 193 -26.67 1.65 16.35
N GLU A 194 -27.73 2.41 16.10
CA GLU A 194 -29.08 2.12 16.56
C GLU A 194 -30.03 2.06 15.36
N VAL A 195 -30.67 0.91 15.15
CA VAL A 195 -31.76 0.78 14.18
C VAL A 195 -33.01 1.42 14.77
N GLN A 196 -33.58 2.40 14.07
CA GLN A 196 -34.72 3.15 14.54
C GLN A 196 -36.05 2.61 13.98
N LYS A 197 -37.13 2.79 14.73
CA LYS A 197 -38.49 2.51 14.24
C LYS A 197 -38.90 3.56 13.22
N GLY A 198 -39.50 3.14 12.11
CA GLY A 198 -40.07 4.07 11.12
C GLY A 198 -40.12 3.51 9.72
N LYS A 199 -40.59 4.34 8.77
CA LYS A 199 -40.52 3.99 7.34
C LYS A 199 -39.11 4.28 6.81
N PRO A 200 -38.57 3.40 5.95
CA PRO A 200 -37.26 3.60 5.36
C PRO A 200 -37.22 4.82 4.43
N LEU A 201 -36.02 5.32 4.17
CA LEU A 201 -35.77 6.33 3.15
C LEU A 201 -35.67 5.66 1.79
N MET A 202 -36.59 6.00 0.88
CA MET A 202 -36.40 5.69 -0.53
C MET A 202 -35.38 6.67 -1.12
N VAL A 203 -34.23 6.18 -1.58
CA VAL A 203 -33.10 7.05 -1.98
C VAL A 203 -33.49 7.95 -3.16
N ASN A 204 -34.32 7.45 -4.08
CA ASN A 204 -34.87 8.23 -5.20
C ASN A 204 -35.82 9.37 -4.79
N LYS A 205 -36.22 9.47 -3.51
CA LYS A 205 -37.01 10.58 -2.96
C LYS A 205 -36.14 11.72 -2.43
N ILE A 206 -34.81 11.65 -2.53
CA ILE A 206 -33.94 12.77 -2.21
C ILE A 206 -34.07 13.86 -3.29
N GLY A 207 -34.44 15.07 -2.86
CA GLY A 207 -34.65 16.24 -3.72
C GLY A 207 -33.59 17.31 -3.63
N LYS A 208 -32.78 17.33 -2.57
CA LYS A 208 -31.72 18.32 -2.39
C LYS A 208 -30.66 17.89 -1.39
N ILE A 209 -29.50 18.51 -1.52
CA ILE A 209 -28.42 18.50 -0.53
C ILE A 209 -28.32 19.92 0.04
N GLU A 210 -28.48 20.06 1.34
CA GLU A 210 -28.34 21.31 2.10
C GLU A 210 -27.02 21.27 2.86
N ALA A 211 -26.16 22.26 2.64
CA ALA A 211 -24.89 22.42 3.31
C ALA A 211 -24.50 23.90 3.35
N ALA A 212 -23.80 24.34 4.39
CA ALA A 212 -23.21 25.67 4.45
C ALA A 212 -22.02 25.78 3.46
N PRO A 213 -21.60 26.99 3.05
CA PRO A 213 -20.47 27.18 2.13
C PRO A 213 -19.17 26.50 2.57
N GLU A 214 -18.91 26.43 3.87
CA GLU A 214 -17.74 25.77 4.47
C GLU A 214 -17.73 24.25 4.24
N LEU A 215 -18.87 23.66 3.89
CA LEU A 215 -19.06 22.25 3.58
C LEU A 215 -19.22 22.00 2.07
N ALA A 216 -18.75 22.91 1.21
CA ALA A 216 -18.88 22.78 -0.25
C ALA A 216 -18.20 21.50 -0.78
N ASN A 217 -17.04 21.14 -0.21
CA ASN A 217 -16.33 19.91 -0.53
C ASN A 217 -17.19 18.68 -0.16
N GLU A 218 -17.70 18.64 1.06
CA GLU A 218 -18.52 17.54 1.59
C GLU A 218 -19.83 17.41 0.80
N ALA A 219 -20.42 18.53 0.39
CA ALA A 219 -21.59 18.54 -0.50
C ALA A 219 -21.27 17.93 -1.88
N ALA A 220 -20.08 18.17 -2.42
CA ALA A 220 -19.63 17.52 -3.66
C ALA A 220 -19.43 16.00 -3.46
N HIS A 221 -18.86 15.58 -2.33
CA HIS A 221 -18.77 14.16 -1.96
C HIS A 221 -20.15 13.51 -1.83
N ALA A 222 -21.12 14.16 -1.18
CA ALA A 222 -22.49 13.66 -1.06
C ALA A 222 -23.14 13.45 -2.45
N ARG A 223 -23.00 14.41 -3.37
CA ARG A 223 -23.47 14.26 -4.77
C ARG A 223 -22.83 13.07 -5.46
N ARG A 224 -21.51 12.93 -5.34
CA ARG A 224 -20.75 11.81 -5.93
C ARG A 224 -21.22 10.47 -5.38
N ILE A 225 -21.44 10.38 -4.06
CA ILE A 225 -21.91 9.17 -3.39
C ILE A 225 -23.31 8.78 -3.90
N LEU A 226 -24.27 9.71 -3.89
CA LEU A 226 -25.62 9.43 -4.38
C LEU A 226 -25.61 8.94 -5.84
N ARG A 227 -24.86 9.63 -6.71
CA ARG A 227 -24.71 9.21 -8.10
C ARG A 227 -24.12 7.80 -8.23
N ASN A 228 -22.96 7.57 -7.61
CA ASN A 228 -22.19 6.36 -7.83
C ASN A 228 -22.78 5.13 -7.14
N ARG A 229 -23.55 5.31 -6.05
CA ARG A 229 -24.10 4.21 -5.25
C ARG A 229 -25.57 3.92 -5.54
N SER A 230 -26.36 4.93 -5.88
CA SER A 230 -27.80 4.76 -6.11
C SER A 230 -28.26 5.05 -7.54
N GLY A 231 -27.37 5.54 -8.41
CA GLY A 231 -27.72 5.98 -9.77
C GLY A 231 -28.49 7.31 -9.80
N LEU A 232 -28.62 8.00 -8.66
CA LEU A 232 -29.39 9.22 -8.55
C LEU A 232 -28.62 10.43 -9.10
N ASN A 233 -28.80 10.69 -10.39
CA ASN A 233 -28.16 11.80 -11.10
C ASN A 233 -28.91 13.14 -10.95
N VAL A 234 -30.23 13.10 -10.74
CA VAL A 234 -31.08 14.29 -10.66
C VAL A 234 -31.92 14.21 -9.39
N LEU A 235 -31.87 15.25 -8.57
CA LEU A 235 -32.60 15.32 -7.30
C LEU A 235 -33.96 15.99 -7.53
N ARG A 236 -35.07 15.26 -7.31
CA ARG A 236 -36.45 15.75 -7.56
C ARG A 236 -37.48 15.38 -6.47
N GLY A 237 -37.06 14.75 -5.39
CA GLY A 237 -37.96 14.30 -4.34
C GLY A 237 -38.20 15.31 -3.21
N CYS A 238 -38.83 14.85 -2.13
CA CYS A 238 -39.17 15.67 -0.95
C CYS A 238 -38.23 15.45 0.24
N ALA A 239 -37.44 14.38 0.23
CA ALA A 239 -36.43 14.11 1.24
C ALA A 239 -35.16 14.94 0.96
N LYS A 240 -34.31 15.11 1.97
CA LYS A 240 -33.09 15.91 1.84
C LYS A 240 -31.89 15.26 2.51
N VAL A 241 -30.69 15.55 2.02
CA VAL A 241 -29.44 15.31 2.73
C VAL A 241 -29.03 16.64 3.37
N GLN A 242 -28.84 16.68 4.68
CA GLN A 242 -28.38 17.86 5.40
C GLN A 242 -27.00 17.60 5.97
N LEU A 243 -26.04 18.46 5.63
CA LEU A 243 -24.69 18.46 6.17
C LEU A 243 -24.53 19.68 7.05
N LEU A 244 -24.20 19.48 8.33
CA LEU A 244 -24.22 20.52 9.35
C LEU A 244 -22.94 20.53 10.17
N LEU A 245 -22.42 21.73 10.42
CA LEU A 245 -21.44 21.94 11.48
C LEU A 245 -22.19 22.08 12.81
N ASP A 246 -21.82 21.27 13.80
CA ASP A 246 -22.45 21.24 15.11
C ASP A 246 -21.38 21.09 16.20
N ALA A 247 -21.14 22.17 16.95
CA ALA A 247 -20.11 22.24 17.97
C ALA A 247 -20.38 21.33 19.18
N THR A 248 -21.59 20.76 19.32
CA THR A 248 -21.88 19.81 20.40
C THR A 248 -21.31 18.42 20.14
N VAL A 249 -20.99 18.10 18.87
CA VAL A 249 -20.36 16.83 18.51
C VAL A 249 -18.96 16.78 19.10
N GLN A 250 -18.71 15.79 19.95
CA GLN A 250 -17.42 15.58 20.59
C GLN A 250 -16.40 15.07 19.57
N ASN A 251 -15.12 15.46 19.75
CA ASN A 251 -14.00 15.16 18.84
C ASN A 251 -14.11 15.91 17.49
N ALA A 252 -12.98 16.44 17.00
CA ALA A 252 -12.90 17.15 15.72
C ALA A 252 -13.27 16.27 14.52
N GLU A 253 -12.99 14.97 14.59
CA GLU A 253 -13.30 13.97 13.57
C GLU A 253 -14.59 13.19 13.87
N GLY A 254 -15.30 13.54 14.96
CA GLY A 254 -16.55 12.89 15.35
C GLY A 254 -17.74 13.32 14.49
N TYR A 255 -18.74 12.45 14.40
CA TYR A 255 -19.98 12.73 13.67
C TYR A 255 -21.22 12.03 14.24
N GLU A 256 -22.38 12.59 13.89
CA GLU A 256 -23.68 11.95 14.03
C GLU A 256 -24.35 11.81 12.66
N LEU A 257 -24.83 10.62 12.33
CA LEU A 257 -25.61 10.35 11.11
C LEU A 257 -26.99 9.83 11.51
N THR A 258 -28.05 10.43 10.97
CA THR A 258 -29.41 9.92 11.08
C THR A 258 -30.02 9.78 9.69
N ALA A 259 -30.62 8.64 9.38
CA ALA A 259 -31.43 8.43 8.17
C ALA A 259 -32.84 7.96 8.54
N ASN A 260 -33.86 8.49 7.85
CA ASN A 260 -35.25 8.04 7.95
C ASN A 260 -36.05 8.52 6.72
N LYS A 261 -37.36 8.24 6.64
CA LYS A 261 -38.21 8.66 5.51
C LYS A 261 -38.11 10.14 5.08
N LYS A 262 -37.71 11.05 5.98
CA LYS A 262 -37.56 12.49 5.69
C LYS A 262 -36.24 12.83 5.01
N GLY A 263 -35.23 11.95 5.09
CA GLY A 263 -33.91 12.18 4.53
C GLY A 263 -32.78 11.72 5.44
N ILE A 264 -31.60 12.30 5.19
CA ILE A 264 -30.35 12.03 5.89
C ILE A 264 -29.87 13.34 6.53
N VAL A 265 -29.40 13.27 7.77
CA VAL A 265 -28.72 14.37 8.46
C VAL A 265 -27.36 13.86 8.92
N ILE A 266 -26.30 14.57 8.57
CA ILE A 266 -24.93 14.31 9.01
C ILE A 266 -24.41 15.58 9.70
N LYS A 267 -23.96 15.42 10.95
CA LYS A 267 -23.40 16.49 11.77
C LYS A 267 -21.96 16.17 12.14
N GLY A 268 -21.10 17.16 12.17
CA GLY A 268 -19.75 17.06 12.72
C GLY A 268 -19.30 18.41 13.28
N SER A 269 -18.34 18.42 14.20
CA SER A 269 -17.79 19.68 14.73
C SER A 269 -16.86 20.38 13.73
N THR A 270 -16.34 19.61 12.76
CA THR A 270 -15.51 20.11 11.65
C THR A 270 -15.97 19.48 10.32
N PRO A 271 -15.51 20.01 9.17
CA PRO A 271 -15.71 19.36 7.87
C PRO A 271 -15.22 17.90 7.81
N ALA A 272 -14.13 17.56 8.52
CA ALA A 272 -13.61 16.19 8.58
C ALA A 272 -14.60 15.22 9.24
N GLY A 273 -15.25 15.63 10.33
CA GLY A 273 -16.31 14.85 10.97
C GLY A 273 -17.48 14.59 10.00
N VAL A 274 -17.96 15.64 9.34
CA VAL A 274 -19.03 15.51 8.32
C VAL A 274 -18.61 14.57 7.19
N PHE A 275 -17.36 14.67 6.73
CA PHE A 275 -16.80 13.78 5.72
C PHE A 275 -16.79 12.32 6.17
N TYR A 276 -16.40 12.00 7.41
CA TYR A 276 -16.45 10.63 7.92
C TYR A 276 -17.87 10.09 8.09
N GLY A 277 -18.85 10.97 8.36
CA GLY A 277 -20.26 10.60 8.23
C GLY A 277 -20.65 10.23 6.80
N LEU A 278 -20.12 10.93 5.79
CA LEU A 278 -20.34 10.62 4.38
C LEU A 278 -19.67 9.30 3.96
N THR A 279 -18.49 8.96 4.49
CA THR A 279 -17.85 7.67 4.17
C THR A 279 -18.68 6.51 4.74
N THR A 280 -19.27 6.67 5.92
CA THR A 280 -20.26 5.71 6.47
C THR A 280 -21.51 5.63 5.60
N LEU A 281 -22.07 6.76 5.16
CA LEU A 281 -23.21 6.79 4.23
C LEU A 281 -22.91 6.03 2.93
N GLU A 282 -21.71 6.20 2.38
CA GLU A 282 -21.33 5.51 1.15
C GLU A 282 -21.32 3.98 1.32
N GLN A 283 -20.86 3.48 2.46
CA GLN A 283 -20.89 2.05 2.76
C GLN A 283 -22.32 1.54 3.00
N LEU A 284 -23.16 2.31 3.71
CA LEU A 284 -24.58 1.99 3.84
C LEU A 284 -25.26 1.86 2.47
N LEU A 285 -25.05 2.82 1.57
CA LEU A 285 -25.61 2.79 0.21
C LEU A 285 -24.96 1.72 -0.69
N THR A 286 -23.82 1.17 -0.31
CA THR A 286 -23.24 0.01 -1.01
C THR A 286 -24.03 -1.26 -0.71
N ALA A 287 -24.45 -1.46 0.54
CA ALA A 287 -25.33 -2.57 0.92
C ALA A 287 -26.80 -2.32 0.57
N GLN A 288 -27.24 -1.06 0.61
CA GLN A 288 -28.64 -0.64 0.52
C GLN A 288 -28.83 0.49 -0.51
N PRO A 289 -28.58 0.26 -1.81
CA PRO A 289 -28.49 1.32 -2.82
C PRO A 289 -29.82 2.03 -3.13
N GLN A 290 -30.95 1.36 -2.94
CA GLN A 290 -32.27 1.89 -3.30
C GLN A 290 -33.07 2.42 -2.11
N MET A 291 -32.82 1.89 -0.92
CA MET A 291 -33.63 2.13 0.26
C MET A 291 -32.79 1.96 1.53
N LEU A 292 -32.72 2.99 2.37
CA LEU A 292 -32.01 2.96 3.65
C LEU A 292 -33.01 2.76 4.80
N GLU A 293 -32.75 1.75 5.64
CA GLU A 293 -33.48 1.60 6.90
C GLU A 293 -33.26 2.79 7.85
N PRO A 294 -34.25 3.13 8.71
CA PRO A 294 -34.05 4.18 9.69
C PRO A 294 -32.93 3.82 10.66
N VAL A 295 -31.94 4.68 10.79
CA VAL A 295 -30.74 4.42 11.60
C VAL A 295 -30.22 5.71 12.22
N LYS A 296 -29.66 5.60 13.42
CA LYS A 296 -28.83 6.62 14.06
C LYS A 296 -27.45 6.04 14.34
N ILE A 297 -26.41 6.78 13.97
CA ILE A 297 -25.01 6.45 14.21
C ILE A 297 -24.36 7.64 14.91
N VAL A 298 -23.63 7.38 15.99
CA VAL A 298 -22.79 8.35 16.70
C VAL A 298 -21.41 7.75 16.80
N ASP A 299 -20.41 8.45 16.29
CA ASP A 299 -19.13 7.82 15.99
C ASP A 299 -17.97 8.82 16.03
N ALA A 300 -16.81 8.35 16.44
CA ALA A 300 -15.57 9.13 16.54
C ALA A 300 -14.38 8.17 16.53
N PRO A 301 -13.19 8.60 16.08
CA PRO A 301 -12.01 7.74 16.07
C PRO A 301 -11.47 7.50 17.49
N ARG A 302 -10.90 6.32 17.71
CA ARG A 302 -10.14 5.97 18.92
C ARG A 302 -8.78 6.63 18.95
N THR A 303 -8.06 6.69 17.83
CA THR A 303 -6.72 7.28 17.75
C THR A 303 -6.68 8.56 16.94
N ARG A 304 -5.74 9.45 17.25
CA ARG A 304 -5.58 10.74 16.57
C ARG A 304 -5.07 10.58 15.13
N VAL A 305 -4.03 9.77 14.93
CA VAL A 305 -3.51 9.46 13.59
C VAL A 305 -3.81 8.01 13.23
N ARG A 306 -4.27 7.83 11.99
CA ARG A 306 -4.52 6.54 11.35
C ARG A 306 -3.85 6.62 10.00
N GLU A 307 -2.71 5.95 9.89
CA GLU A 307 -1.76 6.15 8.80
C GLU A 307 -1.53 4.87 7.99
N LEU A 308 -1.37 5.03 6.67
CA LEU A 308 -0.65 4.07 5.86
C LEU A 308 0.62 4.74 5.34
N MET A 309 1.74 4.05 5.49
CA MET A 309 3.02 4.40 4.89
C MET A 309 3.19 3.63 3.59
N VAL A 310 3.59 4.31 2.52
CA VAL A 310 3.96 3.69 1.25
C VAL A 310 5.39 4.06 0.87
N ASP A 311 6.10 3.09 0.30
CA ASP A 311 7.48 3.23 -0.16
C ASP A 311 7.55 3.32 -1.69
N PRO A 312 7.66 4.54 -2.27
CA PRO A 312 8.02 4.74 -3.68
C PRO A 312 9.51 4.61 -3.98
N VAL A 313 10.39 4.41 -3.00
CA VAL A 313 11.83 4.34 -3.19
C VAL A 313 12.21 3.00 -3.80
N ARG A 314 11.84 1.88 -3.17
CA ARG A 314 12.23 0.55 -3.66
C ARG A 314 11.40 0.14 -4.86
N THR A 315 10.14 0.55 -4.96
CA THR A 315 9.35 0.47 -6.20
C THR A 315 8.57 1.76 -6.43
N PHE A 316 8.93 2.50 -7.48
CA PHE A 316 8.27 3.77 -7.81
C PHE A 316 6.77 3.61 -8.03
N ILE A 317 6.00 4.44 -7.32
CA ILE A 317 4.54 4.49 -7.42
C ILE A 317 4.17 5.66 -8.35
N PRO A 318 3.54 5.43 -9.50
CA PRO A 318 3.12 6.51 -10.38
C PRO A 318 2.20 7.50 -9.66
N PHE A 319 2.31 8.80 -9.98
CA PHE A 319 1.53 9.87 -9.35
C PHE A 319 0.02 9.60 -9.28
N ALA A 320 -0.56 9.11 -10.39
CA ALA A 320 -1.98 8.77 -10.44
C ALA A 320 -2.37 7.66 -9.45
N GLU A 321 -1.46 6.72 -9.16
CA GLU A 321 -1.71 5.65 -8.19
C GLU A 321 -1.64 6.16 -6.74
N LEU A 322 -0.84 7.20 -6.44
CA LEU A 322 -0.88 7.85 -5.12
C LEU A 322 -2.26 8.46 -4.83
N LYS A 323 -2.86 9.13 -5.82
CA LYS A 323 -4.24 9.67 -5.68
C LYS A 323 -5.29 8.58 -5.48
N ARG A 324 -5.10 7.43 -6.14
CA ARG A 324 -5.97 6.25 -5.94
C ARG A 324 -5.82 5.68 -4.52
N MET A 325 -4.60 5.64 -3.98
CA MET A 325 -4.34 5.22 -2.59
C MET A 325 -5.04 6.16 -1.60
N VAL A 326 -4.89 7.48 -1.75
CA VAL A 326 -5.59 8.50 -0.94
C VAL A 326 -7.11 8.29 -0.96
N THR A 327 -7.69 8.06 -2.14
CA THR A 327 -9.13 7.83 -2.27
C THR A 327 -9.58 6.60 -1.51
N GLU A 328 -8.79 5.52 -1.56
CA GLU A 328 -9.11 4.26 -0.90
C GLU A 328 -8.91 4.33 0.62
N MET A 329 -7.84 4.97 1.07
CA MET A 329 -7.58 5.27 2.49
C MET A 329 -8.74 6.03 3.13
N ALA A 330 -9.23 7.08 2.47
CA ALA A 330 -10.30 7.92 3.00
C ALA A 330 -11.60 7.15 3.24
N ARG A 331 -11.90 6.14 2.40
CA ARG A 331 -13.08 5.27 2.56
C ARG A 331 -13.09 4.53 3.89
N TYR A 332 -11.91 4.22 4.41
CA TYR A 332 -11.71 3.52 5.68
C TYR A 332 -11.27 4.45 6.80
N LYS A 333 -11.47 5.76 6.62
CA LYS A 333 -11.25 6.80 7.62
C LYS A 333 -9.79 6.95 8.08
N TYR A 334 -8.82 6.53 7.26
CA TYR A 334 -7.44 6.98 7.42
C TYR A 334 -7.36 8.50 7.23
N ASN A 335 -6.45 9.15 7.96
CA ASN A 335 -6.25 10.60 7.90
C ASN A 335 -4.81 11.02 7.60
N ALA A 336 -3.90 10.06 7.43
CA ALA A 336 -2.50 10.33 7.12
C ALA A 336 -1.95 9.37 6.06
N LEU A 337 -1.32 9.91 5.03
CA LEU A 337 -0.46 9.20 4.10
C LEU A 337 0.99 9.55 4.42
N HIS A 338 1.77 8.56 4.83
CA HIS A 338 3.20 8.70 5.06
C HIS A 338 3.94 8.27 3.79
N LEU A 339 4.70 9.20 3.21
CA LEU A 339 5.49 8.97 2.00
C LEU A 339 6.97 8.82 2.37
N HIS A 340 7.47 7.59 2.27
CA HIS A 340 8.88 7.27 2.38
C HIS A 340 9.59 7.66 1.07
N LEU A 341 10.18 8.85 1.00
CA LEU A 341 10.57 9.47 -0.29
C LEU A 341 12.03 9.24 -0.69
N VAL A 342 12.87 8.80 0.24
CA VAL A 342 14.31 8.63 0.03
C VAL A 342 14.79 7.40 0.77
N ASP A 343 15.75 6.68 0.17
CA ASP A 343 16.47 5.56 0.80
C ASP A 343 17.77 5.31 0.02
N ASP A 344 18.51 4.26 0.37
CA ASP A 344 19.76 3.86 -0.28
C ASP A 344 19.61 3.61 -1.80
N GLN A 345 18.46 3.09 -2.23
CA GLN A 345 18.23 2.60 -3.58
C GLN A 345 17.67 3.66 -4.55
N ALA A 346 17.15 4.79 -4.05
CA ALA A 346 16.79 5.95 -4.87
C ALA A 346 16.38 7.18 -4.06
N TRP A 347 16.47 8.35 -4.69
CA TRP A 347 15.90 9.61 -4.22
C TRP A 347 14.69 9.99 -5.08
N ARG A 348 13.48 10.12 -4.50
CA ARG A 348 12.23 10.21 -5.26
C ARG A 348 11.56 11.59 -5.29
N ILE A 349 12.16 12.63 -4.72
CA ILE A 349 11.52 13.97 -4.70
C ILE A 349 12.43 15.08 -5.20
N GLU A 350 11.90 15.98 -6.02
CA GLU A 350 12.64 17.15 -6.49
C GLU A 350 13.01 18.10 -5.35
N ILE A 351 14.30 18.41 -5.22
CA ILE A 351 14.82 19.52 -4.43
C ILE A 351 15.52 20.48 -5.38
N LYS A 352 14.96 21.68 -5.56
CA LYS A 352 15.38 22.62 -6.61
C LYS A 352 16.82 23.09 -6.40
N LYS A 353 17.24 23.26 -5.15
CA LYS A 353 18.62 23.60 -4.80
C LYS A 353 19.63 22.47 -5.05
N TYR A 354 19.17 21.22 -5.10
CA TYR A 354 20.00 20.03 -5.31
C TYR A 354 19.51 19.16 -6.48
N PRO A 355 19.53 19.68 -7.71
CA PRO A 355 18.94 19.00 -8.87
C PRO A 355 19.61 17.65 -9.22
N ARG A 356 20.85 17.44 -8.76
CA ARG A 356 21.57 16.17 -8.99
C ARG A 356 20.94 14.99 -8.25
N LEU A 357 20.20 15.22 -7.16
CA LEU A 357 19.51 14.16 -6.42
C LEU A 357 18.60 13.35 -7.33
N VAL A 358 17.74 14.02 -8.10
CA VAL A 358 16.84 13.34 -9.04
C VAL A 358 17.55 12.99 -10.35
N ALA A 359 18.46 13.84 -10.84
CA ALA A 359 19.14 13.59 -12.12
C ALA A 359 20.06 12.35 -12.08
N GLU A 360 20.68 12.06 -10.92
CA GLU A 360 21.65 10.98 -10.76
C GLU A 360 21.09 9.80 -9.95
N SER A 361 20.16 10.05 -9.01
CA SER A 361 19.74 9.05 -8.02
C SER A 361 18.25 8.69 -8.03
N SER A 362 17.42 9.19 -8.97
CA SER A 362 16.00 8.81 -9.05
C SER A 362 15.73 7.48 -9.77
N MET A 363 16.74 6.65 -9.95
CA MET A 363 16.64 5.38 -10.63
C MET A 363 17.27 4.30 -9.77
N ARG A 364 16.46 3.31 -9.39
CA ARG A 364 16.98 2.05 -8.88
C ARG A 364 17.33 1.15 -10.06
N PRO A 365 18.60 0.80 -10.30
CA PRO A 365 19.00 0.05 -11.49
C PRO A 365 18.55 -1.41 -11.44
N ALA A 366 18.67 -2.05 -10.29
CA ALA A 366 18.23 -3.42 -9.96
C ALA A 366 18.05 -3.54 -8.43
N MET A 367 17.51 -4.65 -7.94
CA MET A 367 17.50 -4.94 -6.49
C MET A 367 17.53 -6.45 -6.23
N ASP A 368 18.60 -6.90 -5.58
CA ASP A 368 18.86 -8.31 -5.32
C ASP A 368 18.68 -9.16 -6.60
N ASP A 369 17.71 -10.08 -6.62
CA ASP A 369 17.39 -10.92 -7.79
C ASP A 369 16.30 -10.33 -8.70
N MET A 370 15.75 -9.17 -8.35
CA MET A 370 14.84 -8.40 -9.20
C MET A 370 15.63 -7.53 -10.18
N LEU A 371 15.66 -7.99 -11.41
CA LEU A 371 16.54 -7.51 -12.47
C LEU A 371 15.86 -6.47 -13.37
N TYR A 372 14.84 -5.78 -12.85
CA TYR A 372 14.19 -4.68 -13.54
C TYR A 372 14.53 -3.35 -12.85
N THR A 373 14.65 -2.31 -13.67
CA THR A 373 14.91 -0.95 -13.22
C THR A 373 13.61 -0.28 -12.76
N SER A 374 13.65 0.42 -11.63
CA SER A 374 12.55 1.27 -11.15
C SER A 374 12.93 2.75 -11.24
N ARG A 375 12.36 3.45 -12.22
CA ARG A 375 12.62 4.86 -12.53
C ARG A 375 11.45 5.75 -12.12
N GLY A 376 11.76 6.94 -11.64
CA GLY A 376 10.79 7.99 -11.40
C GLY A 376 11.14 8.82 -10.17
N PHE A 377 10.62 10.04 -10.16
CA PHE A 377 10.59 10.94 -9.02
C PHE A 377 9.32 11.78 -9.13
N TYR A 378 9.00 12.48 -8.05
CA TYR A 378 7.92 13.46 -8.00
C TYR A 378 8.50 14.85 -8.06
N THR A 379 7.96 15.67 -8.95
CA THR A 379 8.18 17.11 -8.92
C THR A 379 7.51 17.72 -7.70
N GLN A 380 7.97 18.90 -7.26
CA GLN A 380 7.29 19.59 -6.17
C GLN A 380 5.86 20.00 -6.54
N ASP A 381 5.59 20.27 -7.82
CA ASP A 381 4.26 20.66 -8.29
C ASP A 381 3.28 19.48 -8.26
N GLU A 382 3.73 18.28 -8.66
CA GLU A 382 2.94 17.05 -8.46
C GLU A 382 2.64 16.84 -6.97
N MET A 383 3.61 17.04 -6.08
CA MET A 383 3.38 16.86 -4.64
C MET A 383 2.43 17.91 -4.05
N ARG A 384 2.48 19.17 -4.50
CA ARG A 384 1.46 20.18 -4.15
C ARG A 384 0.07 19.74 -4.60
N GLU A 385 -0.05 19.25 -5.84
CA GLU A 385 -1.31 18.72 -6.36
C GLU A 385 -1.80 17.49 -5.59
N LEU A 386 -0.91 16.60 -5.13
CA LEU A 386 -1.27 15.46 -4.27
C LEU A 386 -1.78 15.95 -2.91
N VAL A 387 -1.10 16.90 -2.29
CA VAL A 387 -1.49 17.49 -1.00
C VAL A 387 -2.88 18.11 -1.10
N ASP A 388 -3.14 18.93 -2.13
CA ASP A 388 -4.44 19.55 -2.35
C ASP A 388 -5.53 18.51 -2.59
N PHE A 389 -5.23 17.46 -3.36
CA PHE A 389 -6.14 16.35 -3.58
C PHE A 389 -6.42 15.56 -2.30
N ALA A 390 -5.40 15.30 -1.48
CA ALA A 390 -5.54 14.58 -0.22
C ALA A 390 -6.31 15.40 0.82
N ALA A 391 -6.16 16.71 0.84
CA ALA A 391 -6.91 17.61 1.71
C ALA A 391 -8.43 17.57 1.42
N GLN A 392 -8.85 17.42 0.15
CA GLN A 392 -10.27 17.20 -0.20
C GLN A 392 -10.84 15.92 0.42
N HIS A 393 -9.97 14.97 0.76
CA HIS A 393 -10.31 13.70 1.39
C HIS A 393 -10.00 13.66 2.90
N HIS A 394 -9.65 14.81 3.50
CA HIS A 394 -9.22 14.93 4.90
C HIS A 394 -8.05 14.01 5.26
N ILE A 395 -7.11 13.87 4.32
CA ILE A 395 -5.84 13.15 4.51
C ILE A 395 -4.68 14.14 4.44
N MET A 396 -3.84 14.16 5.48
CA MET A 396 -2.55 14.84 5.42
C MET A 396 -1.50 13.96 4.75
N VAL A 397 -0.54 14.57 4.07
CA VAL A 397 0.60 13.89 3.47
C VAL A 397 1.84 14.24 4.29
N ILE A 398 2.43 13.24 4.96
CA ILE A 398 3.62 13.37 5.80
C ILE A 398 4.82 12.90 4.97
N PRO A 399 5.77 13.79 4.65
CA PRO A 399 7.00 13.38 3.96
C PRO A 399 8.00 12.78 4.96
N GLU A 400 8.71 11.76 4.52
CA GLU A 400 9.89 11.22 5.19
C GLU A 400 11.15 11.50 4.39
N ILE A 401 12.16 12.05 5.06
CA ILE A 401 13.53 12.18 4.57
C ILE A 401 14.41 11.51 5.63
N GLU A 402 15.13 10.47 5.21
CA GLU A 402 15.94 9.62 6.09
C GLU A 402 17.13 10.35 6.70
N MET A 403 17.47 10.02 7.94
CA MET A 403 18.74 10.39 8.56
C MET A 403 19.04 9.57 9.82
N PRO A 404 20.31 9.25 10.12
CA PRO A 404 21.49 9.48 9.30
C PRO A 404 21.79 8.30 8.35
N GLY A 405 21.07 7.18 8.49
CA GLY A 405 21.13 6.01 7.61
C GLY A 405 20.30 6.20 6.36
N HIS A 406 20.22 5.17 5.51
CA HIS A 406 19.34 5.14 4.34
C HIS A 406 19.54 6.30 3.35
N GLU A 407 20.74 6.87 3.28
CA GLU A 407 21.03 8.08 2.51
C GLU A 407 22.03 7.84 1.36
N VAL A 408 22.28 6.58 0.96
CA VAL A 408 23.24 6.28 -0.12
C VAL A 408 22.85 6.95 -1.45
N ALA A 409 21.56 7.10 -1.76
CA ALA A 409 21.14 7.81 -2.96
C ALA A 409 21.53 9.30 -2.93
N ALA A 410 21.42 9.97 -1.79
CA ALA A 410 21.88 11.35 -1.64
C ALA A 410 23.41 11.44 -1.67
N ILE A 411 24.11 10.52 -0.99
CA ILE A 411 25.58 10.44 -0.98
C ILE A 411 26.13 10.19 -2.39
N HIS A 412 25.45 9.36 -3.21
CA HIS A 412 25.82 9.14 -4.61
C HIS A 412 25.90 10.46 -5.39
N ALA A 413 24.87 11.29 -5.27
CA ALA A 413 24.82 12.60 -5.91
C ALA A 413 25.78 13.60 -5.22
N TYR A 414 25.88 13.59 -3.90
CA TYR A 414 26.69 14.54 -3.12
C TYR A 414 27.59 13.80 -2.12
N PRO A 415 28.78 13.32 -2.57
CA PRO A 415 29.69 12.55 -1.73
C PRO A 415 30.11 13.26 -0.43
N GLN A 416 30.07 14.59 -0.39
CA GLN A 416 30.37 15.40 0.80
C GLN A 416 29.45 15.14 2.00
N LEU A 417 28.34 14.41 1.78
CA LEU A 417 27.41 14.03 2.83
C LEU A 417 27.93 12.90 3.73
N THR A 418 28.91 12.11 3.30
CA THR A 418 29.46 10.99 4.09
C THR A 418 30.92 11.22 4.49
N VAL A 419 31.41 10.47 5.47
CA VAL A 419 32.80 10.54 5.93
C VAL A 419 33.78 10.23 4.78
N GLY A 420 34.89 10.96 4.73
CA GLY A 420 35.90 10.82 3.67
C GLY A 420 35.43 11.18 2.25
N ASN A 421 34.24 11.77 2.09
CA ASN A 421 33.66 12.15 0.80
C ASN A 421 33.58 10.97 -0.20
N LYS A 422 33.25 9.77 0.29
CA LYS A 422 33.25 8.53 -0.50
C LYS A 422 32.24 8.61 -1.64
N LYS A 423 32.68 8.30 -2.86
CA LYS A 423 31.79 8.08 -3.99
C LYS A 423 31.26 6.65 -3.93
N VAL A 424 29.95 6.51 -3.71
CA VAL A 424 29.26 5.22 -3.66
C VAL A 424 28.23 5.15 -4.78
N PRO A 425 28.04 3.99 -5.45
CA PRO A 425 26.93 3.82 -6.39
C PRO A 425 25.59 3.73 -5.64
N VAL A 426 24.48 4.07 -6.31
CA VAL A 426 23.13 3.76 -5.82
C VAL A 426 23.05 2.27 -5.50
N ARG A 427 22.50 1.94 -4.32
CA ARG A 427 22.53 0.58 -3.82
C ARG A 427 21.57 -0.32 -4.59
N THR A 428 22.00 -1.55 -4.85
CA THR A 428 21.22 -2.57 -5.59
C THR A 428 20.87 -3.77 -4.73
N THR A 429 20.99 -3.65 -3.42
CA THR A 429 20.66 -4.69 -2.45
C THR A 429 19.79 -4.11 -1.35
N SER A 430 19.00 -4.98 -0.74
CA SER A 430 18.15 -4.62 0.40
C SER A 430 18.89 -4.79 1.73
N GLY A 431 18.29 -4.33 2.82
CA GLY A 431 18.88 -4.33 4.17
C GLY A 431 19.59 -3.01 4.50
N VAL A 432 20.63 -3.05 5.33
CA VAL A 432 21.24 -1.85 5.94
C VAL A 432 22.57 -1.46 5.27
N SER A 433 22.75 -0.18 4.95
CA SER A 433 24.03 0.38 4.49
C SER A 433 24.92 0.82 5.66
N ASN A 434 26.23 0.66 5.51
CA ASN A 434 27.23 1.17 6.45
C ASN A 434 27.71 2.60 6.12
N ASN A 435 27.13 3.25 5.10
CA ASN A 435 27.47 4.64 4.77
C ASN A 435 26.42 5.55 5.42
N LEU A 436 26.85 6.34 6.40
CA LEU A 436 26.00 7.28 7.10
C LEU A 436 26.27 8.72 6.65
N LEU A 437 25.28 9.58 6.86
CA LEU A 437 25.50 11.02 6.85
C LEU A 437 26.55 11.40 7.91
N ASN A 438 27.41 12.37 7.57
CA ASN A 438 28.52 12.79 8.41
C ASN A 438 28.08 13.87 9.42
N PRO A 439 28.03 13.57 10.74
CA PRO A 439 27.64 14.53 11.78
C PRO A 439 28.67 15.64 12.02
N ALA A 440 29.91 15.48 11.56
CA ALA A 440 30.95 16.49 11.70
C ALA A 440 31.01 17.49 10.52
N SER A 441 30.18 17.30 9.49
CA SER A 441 30.17 18.13 8.29
C SER A 441 29.07 19.21 8.35
N GLU A 442 29.45 20.48 8.30
CA GLU A 442 28.48 21.59 8.19
C GLU A 442 27.69 21.56 6.87
N PHE A 443 28.26 20.96 5.82
CA PHE A 443 27.54 20.74 4.56
C PHE A 443 26.33 19.82 4.75
N THR A 444 26.43 18.77 5.58
CA THR A 444 25.31 17.87 5.90
C THR A 444 24.12 18.65 6.47
N TYR A 445 24.38 19.54 7.43
CA TYR A 445 23.33 20.35 8.05
C TYR A 445 22.71 21.33 7.07
N GLN A 446 23.55 22.05 6.30
CA GLN A 446 23.05 22.98 5.29
C GLN A 446 22.18 22.27 4.26
N PHE A 447 22.60 21.09 3.80
CA PHE A 447 21.83 20.23 2.91
C PHE A 447 20.46 19.87 3.49
N LEU A 448 20.42 19.28 4.70
CA LEU A 448 19.15 18.90 5.33
C LEU A 448 18.24 20.10 5.58
N PHE A 449 18.79 21.23 6.04
CA PHE A 449 18.02 22.45 6.27
C PHE A 449 17.39 22.99 4.97
N ASP A 450 18.14 22.99 3.88
CA ASP A 450 17.66 23.41 2.58
C ASP A 450 16.58 22.46 2.03
N VAL A 451 16.77 21.15 2.18
CA VAL A 451 15.77 20.13 1.83
C VAL A 451 14.47 20.39 2.61
N PHE A 452 14.53 20.48 3.93
CA PHE A 452 13.34 20.71 4.75
C PHE A 452 12.71 22.10 4.55
N ASP A 453 13.51 23.15 4.27
CA ASP A 453 13.00 24.49 3.93
C ASP A 453 12.20 24.49 2.62
N GLU A 454 12.58 23.66 1.64
CA GLU A 454 11.81 23.46 0.41
C GLU A 454 10.55 22.61 0.66
N LEU A 455 10.69 21.46 1.34
CA LEU A 455 9.59 20.53 1.57
C LEU A 455 8.51 21.12 2.49
N ALA A 456 8.85 21.95 3.47
CA ALA A 456 7.86 22.62 4.32
C ALA A 456 6.91 23.55 3.54
N LYS A 457 7.32 24.03 2.35
CA LYS A 457 6.48 24.84 1.44
C LYS A 457 5.58 23.97 0.55
N VAL A 458 5.86 22.67 0.45
CA VAL A 458 5.08 21.70 -0.33
C VAL A 458 4.11 20.95 0.57
N PHE A 459 4.56 20.51 1.74
CA PHE A 459 3.81 19.68 2.67
C PHE A 459 3.33 20.52 3.87
N PRO A 460 2.05 20.90 3.93
CA PRO A 460 1.50 21.70 5.02
C PRO A 460 1.28 20.88 6.29
N ALA A 461 1.36 19.54 6.22
CA ALA A 461 1.25 18.66 7.38
C ALA A 461 2.14 19.17 8.53
N PRO A 462 1.66 19.20 9.78
CA PRO A 462 2.44 19.70 10.89
C PRO A 462 3.57 18.73 11.29
N TYR A 463 3.70 17.60 10.60
CA TYR A 463 4.64 16.54 10.87
C TYR A 463 5.62 16.34 9.71
N VAL A 464 6.85 15.95 10.04
CA VAL A 464 7.88 15.49 9.09
C VAL A 464 8.55 14.28 9.73
N HIS A 465 8.70 13.20 8.97
CA HIS A 465 9.38 12.00 9.43
C HIS A 465 10.88 12.07 9.07
N LEU A 466 11.74 11.71 10.01
CA LEU A 466 13.20 11.79 9.87
C LEU A 466 13.87 10.43 9.67
N GLY A 467 13.07 9.37 9.54
CA GLY A 467 13.59 8.01 9.56
C GLY A 467 14.19 7.69 10.91
N GLY A 468 15.51 7.51 10.95
CA GLY A 468 16.29 7.29 12.18
C GLY A 468 16.54 5.82 12.51
N ASP A 469 15.99 4.93 11.69
CA ASP A 469 16.12 3.49 11.79
C ASP A 469 17.46 2.99 11.27
N GLU A 470 17.80 1.80 11.77
CA GLU A 470 18.92 0.94 11.35
C GLU A 470 20.32 1.58 11.34
N ALA A 471 20.48 2.82 11.81
CA ALA A 471 21.74 3.52 11.93
C ALA A 471 22.54 3.14 13.19
N GLY A 472 22.25 1.98 13.78
CA GLY A 472 22.88 1.44 14.99
C GLY A 472 24.07 0.54 14.68
N ASN A 473 23.92 -0.77 14.86
CA ASN A 473 24.99 -1.75 14.65
C ASN A 473 24.85 -2.60 13.38
N PRO A 474 25.88 -2.71 12.51
CA PRO A 474 27.20 -2.03 12.51
C PRO A 474 27.31 -0.60 11.95
N PRO A 475 26.30 0.08 11.37
CA PRO A 475 26.52 1.35 10.66
C PRO A 475 27.21 2.47 11.45
N LEU A 476 27.01 2.57 12.77
CA LEU A 476 27.71 3.55 13.60
C LEU A 476 29.24 3.47 13.47
N ASP A 477 29.81 2.35 13.02
CA ASP A 477 31.24 2.20 12.82
C ASP A 477 31.81 3.15 11.76
N ASP A 478 30.97 3.69 10.87
CA ASP A 478 31.38 4.66 9.84
C ASP A 478 32.01 5.92 10.46
N TRP A 479 31.61 6.30 11.68
CA TRP A 479 32.15 7.48 12.38
C TRP A 479 33.32 7.17 13.31
N THR A 480 33.61 5.90 13.59
CA THR A 480 34.54 5.50 14.66
C THR A 480 35.97 5.95 14.38
N THR A 481 36.43 5.84 13.13
CA THR A 481 37.82 6.10 12.74
C THR A 481 38.00 7.41 11.97
N ASP A 482 36.92 8.13 11.67
CA ASP A 482 36.97 9.40 10.94
C ASP A 482 37.51 10.54 11.83
N SER A 483 38.49 11.29 11.32
CA SER A 483 39.17 12.33 12.09
C SER A 483 38.28 13.52 12.45
N ALA A 484 37.31 13.88 11.60
CA ALA A 484 36.37 14.96 11.89
C ALA A 484 35.35 14.53 12.95
N CYS A 485 34.86 13.29 12.89
CA CYS A 485 34.01 12.70 13.92
C CYS A 485 34.75 12.58 15.27
N ILE A 486 36.03 12.21 15.27
CA ILE A 486 36.87 12.20 16.48
C ILE A 486 37.00 13.62 17.06
N ALA A 487 37.29 14.62 16.24
CA ALA A 487 37.37 16.01 16.69
C ALA A 487 36.02 16.52 17.23
N LEU A 488 34.90 16.11 16.63
CA LEU A 488 33.56 16.43 17.13
C LEU A 488 33.29 15.75 18.48
N LYS A 489 33.69 14.48 18.66
CA LYS A 489 33.60 13.80 19.97
C LYS A 489 34.35 14.57 21.04
N GLU A 490 35.58 15.01 20.76
CA GLU A 490 36.39 15.82 21.69
C GLU A 490 35.69 17.13 22.05
N LYS A 491 35.11 17.84 21.06
CA LYS A 491 34.32 19.05 21.28
C LYS A 491 33.07 18.82 22.14
N LEU A 492 32.44 17.65 22.02
CA LEU A 492 31.26 17.26 22.78
C LEU A 492 31.59 16.63 24.14
N GLY A 493 32.87 16.50 24.50
CA GLY A 493 33.30 15.86 25.74
C GLY A 493 33.07 14.34 25.77
N ILE A 494 32.95 13.69 24.61
CA ILE A 494 32.82 12.24 24.48
C ILE A 494 34.22 11.65 24.50
N THR A 495 34.57 10.95 25.59
CA THR A 495 35.94 10.45 25.84
C THR A 495 36.24 9.10 25.19
N THR A 496 35.22 8.33 24.81
CA THR A 496 35.40 7.03 24.17
C THR A 496 35.71 7.18 22.69
N ARG A 497 36.73 6.43 22.23
CA ARG A 497 37.16 6.42 20.83
C ARG A 497 36.56 5.28 20.02
N ASP A 498 36.04 4.25 20.69
CA ASP A 498 35.29 3.20 20.02
C ASP A 498 33.85 3.65 19.68
N ARG A 499 33.10 2.71 19.12
CA ARG A 499 31.74 2.92 18.64
C ARG A 499 30.66 3.10 19.72
N SER A 500 30.95 2.73 20.97
CA SER A 500 29.94 2.57 22.03
C SER A 500 29.14 3.84 22.31
N GLU A 501 29.72 5.01 22.02
CA GLU A 501 29.11 6.32 22.23
C GLU A 501 28.86 7.10 20.93
N ASN A 502 28.95 6.43 19.76
CA ASN A 502 28.65 7.08 18.48
C ASN A 502 27.18 7.51 18.37
N TRP A 503 26.27 6.88 19.13
CA TRP A 503 24.87 7.32 19.26
C TRP A 503 24.75 8.79 19.73
N LYS A 504 25.74 9.33 20.46
CA LYS A 504 25.75 10.75 20.84
C LYS A 504 26.04 11.68 19.66
N LEU A 505 26.76 11.21 18.64
CA LEU A 505 26.94 11.96 17.39
C LEU A 505 25.65 11.94 16.57
N GLN A 506 24.94 10.82 16.52
CA GLN A 506 23.59 10.74 15.95
C GLN A 506 22.65 11.72 16.67
N LYS A 507 22.67 11.73 18.01
CA LYS A 507 21.91 12.69 18.82
C LYS A 507 22.26 14.14 18.46
N TYR A 508 23.54 14.47 18.36
CA TYR A 508 23.99 15.81 17.96
C TYR A 508 23.42 16.22 16.60
N MET A 509 23.37 15.29 15.64
CA MET A 509 22.76 15.55 14.34
C MET A 509 21.23 15.78 14.45
N PHE A 510 20.53 14.88 15.14
CA PHE A 510 19.09 14.96 15.37
C PHE A 510 18.71 16.27 16.06
N ASP A 511 19.39 16.65 17.13
CA ASP A 511 19.09 17.88 17.88
C ASP A 511 19.15 19.13 16.99
N ARG A 512 20.13 19.22 16.08
CA ARG A 512 20.26 20.35 15.15
C ARG A 512 19.13 20.38 14.12
N VAL A 513 18.76 19.24 13.56
CA VAL A 513 17.69 19.14 12.56
C VAL A 513 16.31 19.35 13.19
N ILE A 514 16.08 18.78 14.37
CA ILE A 514 14.86 18.97 15.17
C ILE A 514 14.69 20.43 15.55
N ALA A 515 15.75 21.12 15.99
CA ALA A 515 15.69 22.55 16.30
C ALA A 515 15.30 23.36 15.05
N HIS A 516 15.87 23.06 13.89
CA HIS A 516 15.49 23.73 12.64
C HIS A 516 14.02 23.50 12.28
N LEU A 517 13.56 22.24 12.30
CA LEU A 517 12.17 21.89 11.99
C LEU A 517 11.18 22.55 12.94
N ARG A 518 11.44 22.48 14.25
CA ARG A 518 10.54 22.99 15.28
C ARG A 518 10.58 24.51 15.36
N ASP A 519 11.77 25.08 15.50
CA ASP A 519 11.96 26.47 15.90
C ASP A 519 11.91 27.42 14.69
N LYS A 520 12.25 26.95 13.48
CA LYS A 520 12.18 27.74 12.25
C LYS A 520 10.95 27.41 11.39
N LEU A 521 10.60 26.13 11.27
CA LEU A 521 9.55 25.67 10.35
C LEU A 521 8.21 25.34 11.02
N GLY A 522 8.16 25.31 12.35
CA GLY A 522 6.94 24.98 13.11
C GLY A 522 6.45 23.55 12.88
N LYS A 523 7.36 22.63 12.51
CA LYS A 523 7.06 21.20 12.29
C LYS A 523 7.39 20.39 13.52
N THR A 524 6.56 19.39 13.81
CA THR A 524 6.80 18.35 14.83
C THR A 524 7.54 17.17 14.18
N PRO A 525 8.78 16.89 14.57
CA PRO A 525 9.52 15.76 14.03
C PRO A 525 8.97 14.41 14.52
N MET A 526 9.04 13.44 13.63
CA MET A 526 8.71 12.04 13.88
C MET A 526 9.89 11.14 13.51
N PHE A 527 10.09 10.02 14.20
CA PHE A 527 11.14 9.05 13.84
C PHE A 527 10.90 7.65 14.39
N TRP A 528 11.50 6.66 13.73
CA TRP A 528 11.50 5.26 14.14
C TRP A 528 12.23 5.08 15.48
N TYR A 529 11.63 4.30 16.40
CA TYR A 529 12.31 3.96 17.66
C TYR A 529 13.42 2.94 17.41
N GLU A 530 14.64 3.27 17.83
CA GLU A 530 15.80 2.38 17.81
C GLU A 530 16.37 2.20 19.21
N THR A 531 16.74 0.97 19.58
CA THR A 531 17.33 0.68 20.90
C THR A 531 18.70 1.32 21.09
N ASP A 532 19.43 1.50 19.99
CA ASP A 532 20.75 2.13 19.99
C ASP A 532 20.65 3.66 20.13
N PHE A 533 19.48 4.25 19.80
CA PHE A 533 19.21 5.67 19.95
C PHE A 533 18.52 5.97 21.28
N LYS A 534 19.34 6.15 22.32
CA LYS A 534 18.96 6.09 23.74
C LYS A 534 18.00 7.19 24.24
N GLU A 535 17.76 8.25 23.46
CA GLU A 535 16.98 9.41 23.88
C GLU A 535 15.98 9.82 22.80
N ILE A 536 14.75 10.14 23.22
CA ILE A 536 13.72 10.71 22.35
C ILE A 536 13.58 12.19 22.70
N GLN A 537 13.88 13.07 21.76
CA GLN A 537 13.89 14.51 22.01
C GLN A 537 12.47 15.01 22.40
N PRO A 538 12.37 15.95 23.37
CA PRO A 538 11.09 16.48 23.82
C PRO A 538 10.24 17.05 22.68
N GLY A 539 8.96 16.67 22.66
CA GLY A 539 8.00 17.13 21.66
C GLY A 539 8.02 16.35 20.33
N CYS A 540 8.90 15.37 20.17
CA CYS A 540 8.89 14.46 19.01
C CYS A 540 7.90 13.31 19.23
N ILE A 541 7.54 12.64 18.12
CA ILE A 541 6.70 11.45 18.11
C ILE A 541 7.55 10.27 17.64
N THR A 542 7.54 9.16 18.37
CA THR A 542 8.33 7.97 18.00
C THR A 542 7.45 6.83 17.48
N PHE A 543 8.00 5.94 16.66
CA PHE A 543 7.28 4.80 16.07
C PHE A 543 7.79 3.47 16.63
N ALA A 544 6.89 2.67 17.22
CA ALA A 544 7.18 1.32 17.69
C ALA A 544 7.06 0.30 16.55
N TRP A 545 8.16 0.00 15.87
CA TRP A 545 8.15 -0.76 14.62
C TRP A 545 8.80 -2.14 14.68
N ARG A 546 9.89 -2.30 15.45
CA ARG A 546 10.64 -3.56 15.47
C ARG A 546 9.84 -4.69 16.11
N ASN A 547 9.87 -5.85 15.44
CA ASN A 547 9.20 -7.06 15.92
C ASN A 547 9.70 -7.43 17.33
N GLY A 548 8.77 -7.57 18.28
CA GLY A 548 9.07 -7.97 19.65
C GLY A 548 9.64 -6.88 20.55
N LEU A 549 9.80 -5.64 20.06
CA LEU A 549 10.32 -4.50 20.84
C LEU A 549 9.26 -3.43 21.17
N THR A 550 7.99 -3.69 20.86
CA THR A 550 6.86 -2.76 21.10
C THR A 550 6.80 -2.26 22.54
N LYS A 551 6.95 -3.17 23.52
CA LYS A 551 6.95 -2.80 24.94
C LYS A 551 8.14 -1.90 25.27
N THR A 552 9.32 -2.22 24.77
CA THR A 552 10.54 -1.42 24.98
C THR A 552 10.37 0.00 24.44
N ALA A 553 9.79 0.14 23.24
CA ALA A 553 9.48 1.43 22.64
C ALA A 553 8.47 2.24 23.48
N ILE A 554 7.42 1.59 24.01
CA ILE A 554 6.45 2.22 24.91
C ILE A 554 7.11 2.71 26.20
N ASP A 555 7.96 1.89 26.82
CA ASP A 555 8.67 2.26 28.04
C ASP A 555 9.60 3.46 27.79
N ALA A 556 10.30 3.47 26.64
CA ALA A 556 11.14 4.58 26.23
C ALA A 556 10.34 5.87 25.98
N ALA A 557 9.20 5.79 25.29
CA ALA A 557 8.32 6.92 25.06
C ALA A 557 7.83 7.53 26.38
N ARG A 558 7.44 6.69 27.35
CA ARG A 558 7.06 7.15 28.71
C ARG A 558 8.20 7.82 29.45
N ALA A 559 9.38 7.21 29.46
CA ALA A 559 10.56 7.75 30.12
C ALA A 559 10.93 9.15 29.58
N ASN A 560 10.73 9.36 28.28
CA ASN A 560 11.01 10.62 27.60
C ASN A 560 9.79 11.56 27.49
N LYS A 561 8.62 11.17 28.03
CA LYS A 561 7.35 11.91 27.91
C LYS A 561 6.96 12.22 26.45
N ALA A 562 7.26 11.30 25.54
CA ALA A 562 6.97 11.40 24.12
C ALA A 562 5.68 10.66 23.76
N GLN A 563 5.00 11.12 22.71
CA GLN A 563 3.88 10.37 22.13
C GLN A 563 4.41 9.27 21.19
N ILE A 564 3.63 8.22 20.98
CA ILE A 564 4.05 7.04 20.24
C ILE A 564 3.01 6.59 19.19
N MET A 565 3.49 6.33 17.98
CA MET A 565 2.78 5.63 16.93
C MET A 565 3.00 4.13 17.06
N LEU A 566 1.92 3.35 17.02
CA LEU A 566 1.99 1.89 17.09
C LEU A 566 1.97 1.30 15.69
N CYS A 567 3.10 0.71 15.30
CA CYS A 567 3.26 -0.01 14.05
C CYS A 567 4.09 -1.29 14.23
N PRO A 568 3.80 -2.12 15.25
CA PRO A 568 4.68 -3.22 15.63
C PRO A 568 4.83 -4.23 14.49
N GLY A 569 6.07 -4.69 14.26
CA GLY A 569 6.43 -5.53 13.12
C GLY A 569 5.62 -6.82 13.01
N GLU A 570 5.18 -7.35 14.15
CA GLU A 570 4.31 -8.53 14.21
C GLU A 570 2.84 -8.28 13.83
N HIS A 571 2.39 -7.03 13.65
CA HIS A 571 1.00 -6.69 13.28
C HIS A 571 0.87 -5.75 12.08
N CYS A 572 1.82 -4.84 11.85
CA CYS A 572 1.61 -3.68 10.99
C CYS A 572 2.47 -3.64 9.72
N TYR A 573 3.37 -4.61 9.54
CA TYR A 573 4.17 -4.75 8.32
C TYR A 573 3.33 -5.47 7.26
N PHE A 574 2.82 -4.70 6.29
CA PHE A 574 1.97 -5.21 5.21
C PHE A 574 2.79 -5.61 3.99
N ASP A 575 4.06 -5.29 3.92
CA ASP A 575 5.01 -5.95 3.03
C ASP A 575 5.14 -7.44 3.35
N TYR A 576 4.99 -7.85 4.61
CA TYR A 576 5.06 -9.27 5.00
C TYR A 576 3.96 -10.13 4.35
N PRO A 577 4.22 -11.43 4.09
CA PRO A 577 3.21 -12.32 3.52
C PRO A 577 1.99 -12.44 4.44
N MET A 578 0.78 -12.41 3.87
CA MET A 578 -0.44 -12.66 4.65
C MET A 578 -0.58 -14.13 5.06
N ASP A 579 0.00 -15.02 4.28
CA ASP A 579 0.04 -16.46 4.53
C ASP A 579 1.30 -17.07 3.90
N ARG A 580 1.68 -18.28 4.34
CA ARG A 580 2.86 -18.97 3.82
C ARG A 580 2.75 -19.15 2.31
N GLY A 581 3.75 -18.65 1.58
CA GLY A 581 3.83 -18.73 0.11
C GLY A 581 2.96 -17.71 -0.64
N ASP A 582 2.50 -16.64 0.00
CA ASP A 582 1.75 -15.55 -0.67
C ASP A 582 2.65 -14.57 -1.46
N LEU A 583 3.94 -14.49 -1.10
CA LEU A 583 5.00 -13.70 -1.75
C LEU A 583 6.07 -14.62 -2.36
N PRO A 584 6.83 -14.18 -3.38
CA PRO A 584 7.95 -14.94 -3.95
C PRO A 584 8.92 -15.42 -2.86
N GLU A 585 9.55 -16.58 -3.08
CA GLU A 585 10.35 -17.30 -2.07
C GLU A 585 11.67 -16.60 -1.67
N VAL A 586 11.93 -15.39 -2.15
CA VAL A 586 13.02 -14.54 -1.66
C VAL A 586 12.68 -13.78 -0.38
N ASN A 587 11.55 -14.08 0.27
CA ASN A 587 11.25 -13.60 1.61
C ASN A 587 12.46 -13.84 2.52
N TRP A 588 13.10 -12.75 2.99
CA TRP A 588 14.27 -12.73 3.88
C TRP A 588 13.94 -13.23 5.31
N GLY A 589 13.24 -14.35 5.42
CA GLY A 589 12.69 -14.84 6.69
C GLY A 589 11.54 -14.00 7.23
N MET A 590 10.90 -13.17 6.40
CA MET A 590 9.75 -12.35 6.81
C MET A 590 8.65 -13.23 7.43
N PRO A 591 8.19 -12.91 8.65
CA PRO A 591 7.12 -13.65 9.30
C PRO A 591 5.77 -13.44 8.59
N VAL A 592 4.80 -14.28 8.89
CA VAL A 592 3.43 -14.12 8.36
C VAL A 592 2.67 -13.12 9.22
N THR A 593 2.18 -12.05 8.59
CA THR A 593 1.25 -11.08 9.20
C THR A 593 -0.13 -11.29 8.61
N SER A 594 -0.91 -12.22 9.19
CA SER A 594 -2.25 -12.56 8.72
C SER A 594 -3.27 -11.46 9.03
N LEU A 595 -4.43 -11.49 8.35
CA LEU A 595 -5.53 -10.56 8.65
C LEU A 595 -5.95 -10.57 10.12
N LYS A 596 -6.08 -11.77 10.72
CA LYS A 596 -6.40 -11.91 12.14
C LYS A 596 -5.32 -11.28 13.01
N ARG A 597 -4.05 -11.47 12.67
CA ARG A 597 -2.94 -10.88 13.42
C ARG A 597 -3.07 -9.36 13.46
N VAL A 598 -3.33 -8.70 12.33
CA VAL A 598 -3.57 -7.24 12.31
C VAL A 598 -4.79 -6.88 13.17
N TYR A 599 -5.89 -7.63 13.02
CA TYR A 599 -7.11 -7.41 13.80
C TYR A 599 -6.95 -7.67 15.30
N ASP A 600 -5.96 -8.45 15.74
CA ASP A 600 -5.74 -8.71 17.16
C ASP A 600 -4.95 -7.57 17.84
N LEU A 601 -4.40 -6.61 17.08
CA LEU A 601 -3.71 -5.46 17.65
C LEU A 601 -4.67 -4.64 18.52
N ASP A 602 -4.34 -4.53 19.80
CA ASP A 602 -4.85 -3.49 20.69
C ASP A 602 -3.80 -2.36 20.73
N PRO A 603 -4.09 -1.16 20.17
CA PRO A 603 -3.13 -0.06 20.10
C PRO A 603 -2.76 0.48 21.49
N ALA A 604 -3.54 0.18 22.53
CA ALA A 604 -3.16 0.48 23.91
C ALA A 604 -2.10 -0.48 24.46
N TRP A 605 -1.86 -1.61 23.79
CA TRP A 605 -0.90 -2.64 24.19
C TRP A 605 -1.05 -3.07 25.67
N GLY A 606 -2.30 -3.19 26.13
CA GLY A 606 -2.63 -3.54 27.52
C GLY A 606 -2.27 -2.48 28.57
N GLN A 607 -1.90 -1.26 28.18
CA GLN A 607 -1.47 -0.19 29.09
C GLN A 607 -2.63 0.63 29.71
N GLY A 608 -3.87 0.37 29.29
CA GLY A 608 -5.07 1.03 29.81
C GLY A 608 -5.30 2.46 29.28
N GLU A 609 -6.40 3.07 29.70
CA GLU A 609 -6.88 4.35 29.14
C GLU A 609 -5.95 5.54 29.40
N GLU A 610 -5.18 5.52 30.49
CA GLU A 610 -4.22 6.60 30.77
C GLU A 610 -3.14 6.66 29.68
N PHE A 611 -2.67 5.50 29.22
CA PHE A 611 -1.76 5.42 28.10
C PHE A 611 -2.41 5.92 26.81
N GLU A 612 -3.64 5.46 26.53
CA GLU A 612 -4.39 5.90 25.34
C GLU A 612 -4.56 7.41 25.28
N ARG A 613 -4.84 8.06 26.42
CA ARG A 613 -5.05 9.51 26.48
C ARG A 613 -3.76 10.32 26.35
N ASN A 614 -2.67 9.86 26.97
CA ASN A 614 -1.48 10.69 27.17
C ASN A 614 -0.33 10.37 26.20
N TYR A 615 -0.23 9.14 25.72
CA TYR A 615 0.94 8.66 24.97
C TYR A 615 0.59 8.09 23.60
N LEU A 616 -0.53 7.39 23.45
CA LEU A 616 -0.93 6.82 22.16
C LEU A 616 -1.27 7.92 21.15
N PHE A 617 -0.42 8.09 20.14
CA PHE A 617 -0.65 9.04 19.07
C PHE A 617 -1.54 8.45 17.97
N GLY A 618 -1.28 7.20 17.60
CA GLY A 618 -1.92 6.59 16.44
C GLY A 618 -1.44 5.20 16.11
N VAL A 619 -1.90 4.73 14.95
CA VAL A 619 -1.49 3.46 14.35
C VAL A 619 -1.03 3.70 12.92
N THR A 620 0.00 2.95 12.50
CA THR A 620 0.51 2.95 11.11
C THR A 620 0.57 1.52 10.57
N GLY A 621 0.14 1.35 9.33
CA GLY A 621 0.46 0.16 8.52
C GLY A 621 1.55 0.49 7.51
N THR A 622 2.64 -0.26 7.49
CA THR A 622 3.82 0.00 6.65
C THR A 622 3.84 -0.90 5.42
N LEU A 623 4.21 -0.32 4.27
CA LEU A 623 4.29 -1.01 2.98
C LEU A 623 5.66 -0.78 2.35
N TRP A 624 6.68 -1.44 2.89
CA TRP A 624 8.03 -1.50 2.33
C TRP A 624 8.03 -2.26 1.00
N SER A 625 8.52 -1.64 -0.06
CA SER A 625 8.19 -2.02 -1.44
C SER A 625 9.23 -2.89 -2.13
N GLU A 626 10.13 -3.49 -1.37
CA GLU A 626 11.18 -4.36 -1.85
C GLU A 626 10.61 -5.45 -2.76
N CYS A 627 9.69 -6.25 -2.23
CA CYS A 627 9.09 -7.38 -2.93
C CYS A 627 7.77 -7.03 -3.65
N MET A 628 7.54 -5.75 -3.97
CA MET A 628 6.30 -5.25 -4.57
C MET A 628 6.53 -4.56 -5.93
N PRO A 629 6.89 -5.31 -6.98
CA PRO A 629 7.43 -4.76 -8.23
C PRO A 629 6.45 -3.98 -9.11
N GLN A 630 5.17 -3.93 -8.73
CA GLN A 630 4.11 -3.24 -9.46
C GLN A 630 3.17 -2.55 -8.47
N PRO A 631 2.60 -1.38 -8.81
CA PRO A 631 1.65 -0.67 -7.94
C PRO A 631 0.44 -1.52 -7.52
N GLU A 632 -0.07 -2.37 -8.41
CA GLU A 632 -1.16 -3.31 -8.11
C GLU A 632 -0.83 -4.25 -6.93
N ARG A 633 0.45 -4.60 -6.74
CA ARG A 633 0.89 -5.45 -5.63
C ARG A 633 0.81 -4.73 -4.29
N ILE A 634 1.02 -3.42 -4.26
CA ILE A 634 0.91 -2.60 -3.04
C ILE A 634 -0.50 -2.67 -2.48
N TYR A 635 -1.53 -2.50 -3.32
CA TYR A 635 -2.92 -2.65 -2.90
C TYR A 635 -3.25 -4.07 -2.46
N TYR A 636 -2.77 -5.09 -3.18
CA TYR A 636 -2.96 -6.48 -2.80
C TYR A 636 -2.38 -6.79 -1.41
N GLN A 637 -1.20 -6.24 -1.11
CA GLN A 637 -0.52 -6.42 0.18
C GLN A 637 -1.16 -5.59 1.29
N ALA A 638 -1.63 -4.38 0.98
CA ALA A 638 -2.33 -3.53 1.92
C ALA A 638 -3.70 -4.11 2.31
N PHE A 639 -4.52 -4.52 1.34
CA PHE A 639 -5.91 -4.88 1.56
C PHE A 639 -6.14 -6.39 1.52
N PRO A 640 -6.85 -6.99 2.50
CA PRO A 640 -7.75 -6.34 3.46
C PRO A 640 -7.13 -5.96 4.82
N ARG A 641 -5.83 -6.12 5.04
CA ARG A 641 -5.18 -5.81 6.34
C ARG A 641 -5.34 -4.36 6.77
N ALA A 642 -5.26 -3.42 5.83
CA ALA A 642 -5.54 -2.01 6.05
C ALA A 642 -7.00 -1.75 6.49
N MET A 643 -7.97 -2.60 6.12
CA MET A 643 -9.34 -2.49 6.64
C MET A 643 -9.42 -2.96 8.11
N ALA A 644 -8.64 -3.98 8.48
CA ALA A 644 -8.54 -4.40 9.87
C ALA A 644 -7.85 -3.31 10.73
N LEU A 645 -6.76 -2.72 10.24
CA LEU A 645 -6.06 -1.65 10.94
C LEU A 645 -6.89 -0.36 11.04
N ALA A 646 -7.73 -0.06 10.04
CA ALA A 646 -8.71 1.02 10.15
C ALA A 646 -9.67 0.79 11.34
N GLU A 647 -10.13 -0.44 11.54
CA GLU A 647 -10.96 -0.82 12.68
C GLU A 647 -10.19 -0.77 14.02
N VAL A 648 -8.91 -1.13 14.02
CA VAL A 648 -8.00 -0.99 15.18
C VAL A 648 -7.91 0.48 15.64
N GLY A 649 -7.69 1.41 14.70
CA GLY A 649 -7.50 2.84 14.99
C GLY A 649 -8.80 3.63 15.19
N TRP A 650 -9.94 3.08 14.79
CA TRP A 650 -11.23 3.77 14.85
C TRP A 650 -12.18 3.21 15.91
N THR A 651 -12.46 1.91 15.88
CA THR A 651 -13.52 1.31 16.68
C THR A 651 -13.06 1.09 18.12
N PRO A 652 -13.86 1.45 19.14
CA PRO A 652 -13.49 1.17 20.53
C PRO A 652 -13.28 -0.32 20.76
N GLN A 653 -12.30 -0.67 21.61
CA GLN A 653 -11.89 -2.07 21.81
C GLN A 653 -13.04 -3.01 22.16
N ALA A 654 -13.98 -2.56 22.99
CA ALA A 654 -15.14 -3.33 23.44
C ALA A 654 -16.14 -3.68 22.31
N HIS A 655 -16.09 -3.00 21.17
CA HIS A 655 -16.98 -3.23 20.02
C HIS A 655 -16.33 -4.04 18.90
N ARG A 656 -15.06 -4.47 19.08
CA ARG A 656 -14.33 -5.27 18.09
C ARG A 656 -14.60 -6.76 18.29
N ASN A 657 -14.98 -7.43 17.21
CA ASN A 657 -15.19 -8.87 17.14
C ASN A 657 -14.78 -9.38 15.76
N TYR A 658 -13.83 -10.31 15.71
CA TYR A 658 -13.21 -10.75 14.45
C TYR A 658 -14.20 -11.47 13.52
N ASP A 659 -15.06 -12.34 14.04
CA ASP A 659 -16.05 -13.04 13.21
C ASP A 659 -17.09 -12.08 12.63
N HIS A 660 -17.49 -11.07 13.41
CA HIS A 660 -18.34 -9.99 12.93
C HIS A 660 -17.63 -9.11 11.90
N PHE A 661 -16.33 -8.86 12.05
CA PHE A 661 -15.52 -8.17 11.06
C PHE A 661 -15.42 -8.94 9.74
N LEU A 662 -15.14 -10.25 9.78
CA LEU A 662 -15.06 -11.10 8.59
C LEU A 662 -16.37 -11.14 7.80
N ARG A 663 -17.51 -11.11 8.50
CA ARG A 663 -18.85 -11.00 7.92
C ARG A 663 -19.02 -9.71 7.12
N ARG A 664 -18.75 -8.55 7.74
CA ARG A 664 -18.81 -7.24 7.09
C ARG A 664 -17.81 -7.09 5.94
N LEU A 665 -16.62 -7.66 6.08
CA LEU A 665 -15.53 -7.56 5.10
C LEU A 665 -15.93 -8.09 3.71
N GLN A 666 -16.85 -9.05 3.62
CA GLN A 666 -17.23 -9.68 2.36
C GLN A 666 -17.79 -8.67 1.35
N LEU A 667 -18.78 -7.86 1.77
CA LEU A 667 -19.37 -6.85 0.89
C LEU A 667 -18.41 -5.68 0.63
N VAL A 668 -17.63 -5.29 1.64
CA VAL A 668 -16.64 -4.21 1.50
C VAL A 668 -15.56 -4.58 0.48
N GLN A 669 -15.04 -5.81 0.54
CA GLN A 669 -14.03 -6.31 -0.37
C GLN A 669 -14.58 -6.58 -1.78
N ALA A 670 -15.83 -7.06 -1.88
CA ALA A 670 -16.50 -7.16 -3.18
C ALA A 670 -16.62 -5.77 -3.84
N ASP A 671 -17.05 -4.75 -3.10
CA ASP A 671 -17.10 -3.39 -3.64
C ASP A 671 -15.71 -2.84 -4.00
N GLN A 672 -14.68 -3.15 -3.20
CA GLN A 672 -13.31 -2.80 -3.52
C GLN A 672 -12.88 -3.40 -4.87
N LEU A 673 -13.15 -4.68 -5.09
CA LEU A 673 -12.86 -5.36 -6.34
C LEU A 673 -13.62 -4.73 -7.51
N ARG A 674 -14.92 -4.43 -7.34
CA ARG A 674 -15.75 -3.75 -8.36
C ARG A 674 -15.15 -2.41 -8.79
N ARG A 675 -14.53 -1.68 -7.86
CA ARG A 675 -13.91 -0.37 -8.10
C ARG A 675 -12.51 -0.46 -8.72
N GLY A 676 -12.02 -1.66 -9.02
CA GLY A 676 -10.72 -1.86 -9.66
C GLY A 676 -9.53 -1.80 -8.70
N TYR A 677 -9.72 -2.14 -7.42
CA TYR A 677 -8.63 -2.28 -6.46
C TYR A 677 -8.37 -3.77 -6.17
N PRO A 678 -7.13 -4.25 -6.29
CA PRO A 678 -6.83 -5.61 -5.95
C PRO A 678 -6.68 -5.79 -4.43
N SER A 679 -6.95 -7.00 -3.94
CA SER A 679 -6.95 -7.32 -2.52
C SER A 679 -6.70 -8.81 -2.35
N SER A 680 -6.08 -9.24 -1.25
CA SER A 680 -5.85 -10.66 -1.01
C SER A 680 -7.15 -11.47 -0.93
N SER A 681 -7.20 -12.56 -1.68
CA SER A 681 -8.37 -13.42 -1.85
C SER A 681 -8.65 -14.33 -0.64
N ARG A 682 -7.68 -14.52 0.25
CA ARG A 682 -7.71 -15.60 1.25
C ARG A 682 -8.72 -15.43 2.38
N TYR A 683 -9.17 -14.20 2.67
CA TYR A 683 -9.98 -13.92 3.87
C TYR A 683 -11.43 -13.56 3.58
N ALA A 684 -11.79 -13.53 2.31
CA ALA A 684 -13.07 -13.06 1.82
C ALA A 684 -14.26 -14.00 2.16
N GLY A 685 -14.10 -15.00 3.03
CA GLY A 685 -15.17 -15.93 3.43
C GLY A 685 -15.75 -16.81 2.30
N TYR A 686 -15.26 -16.68 1.06
CA TYR A 686 -15.72 -17.48 -0.07
C TYR A 686 -15.38 -18.97 0.11
N ASP A 687 -14.24 -19.30 0.72
CA ASP A 687 -13.85 -20.69 1.00
C ASP A 687 -14.58 -21.30 2.21
N LEU A 688 -15.00 -20.48 3.18
CA LEU A 688 -15.83 -20.95 4.30
C LEU A 688 -17.24 -21.33 3.81
N LEU A 689 -17.80 -20.58 2.85
CA LEU A 689 -19.02 -20.95 2.13
C LEU A 689 -18.84 -22.14 1.19
N ARG A 690 -17.65 -22.35 0.60
CA ARG A 690 -17.40 -23.56 -0.20
C ARG A 690 -17.59 -24.83 0.62
N LYS A 691 -17.29 -24.82 1.93
CA LYS A 691 -17.50 -25.99 2.79
C LYS A 691 -18.97 -26.19 3.21
N GLU A 692 -19.74 -25.11 3.33
CA GLU A 692 -21.16 -25.18 3.72
C GLU A 692 -22.12 -25.37 2.53
N VAL A 693 -21.74 -24.97 1.32
CA VAL A 693 -22.57 -25.05 0.10
C VAL A 693 -22.14 -26.19 -0.86
N ALA A 694 -20.98 -26.82 -0.63
CA ALA A 694 -20.53 -27.97 -1.44
C ALA A 694 -21.03 -29.38 -1.03
N PRO A 695 -22.21 -29.61 -0.42
CA PRO A 695 -22.80 -30.94 -0.48
C PRO A 695 -23.40 -31.32 -1.85
N SER A 696 -23.53 -30.41 -2.83
CA SER A 696 -24.41 -30.66 -4.00
C SER A 696 -23.80 -30.53 -5.40
N ILE A 697 -22.48 -30.44 -5.58
CA ILE A 697 -21.84 -30.48 -6.92
C ILE A 697 -20.98 -31.75 -7.10
N SER A 698 -21.37 -32.83 -6.40
CA SER A 698 -20.90 -34.19 -6.68
C SER A 698 -22.10 -35.14 -6.76
N LYS A 699 -22.92 -34.97 -7.79
CA LYS A 699 -23.73 -36.04 -8.39
C LYS A 699 -23.86 -35.78 -9.89
#